data_AF-A0A944S8E2-F1
#
_entry.id   AF-A0A944S8E2-F1
#
_cell.length_a   1.000
_cell.length_b   1.000
_cell.length_c   1.000
_cell.angle_alpha   90.00
_cell.angle_beta   90.00
_cell.angle_gamma   90.00
#
_symmetry.space_group_name_H-M   'P 1'
#
loop_
_entity.id
_entity.type
_entity.pdbx_description
1 polymer ?
#
loop_
_entity_poly.entity_id
_entity_poly.type
_entity_poly.pdbx_seq_one_letter_code
_entity_poly.pdbx_strand_id
1 'polypeptide(L)'
;MILLLLQVGVVQAASDSAKKIVTNKQCHKCHSDEDEKVETLEDGTEVYIYVDEDKFKDSVHGKQNCVGCHTNITKKYHQEQPTISVSCVECHEEKWEAQQKQAELDGGEGTLKYKRLGVVMEQIDSYMHSVHAQPSRKDQSRTNATCHDCHDPHNIRTVGSETRAEHRLKNPEVCGKCHEEQKKEYLTSVHGQEVVNNRNADAAVCSDCHTTHKIDSPELDSTKLAITQSCGSCHEESLKTYMQSYHGQVNTLGYTNTAKCYDCHGSHGLKKVDDPSSKMHLDNRLESCQSCHEDATEGFIGFHPHGNANDYEKYPIIYLTTKFMNLLIIVVFAFFWTHVLLWFYREFRDRQQGKGYKPPSQALIAAKGQLYFRRFTVAWRVIHLLFAMSTMVLVLTGSTLLFAHSAWAPVVIEMLGGPEIEGIIHRTAATTWLTVFVVHFGMAIFNIIKNRKKFRWFGPDSMVPNWKDMHDLVGMFRWFFGRGERPSFDRWSYWQKFDYWAPFWGAGVIGLSGMMLFSPTLTATILPGSVFNIATIVHAEEALLATVFLFTVHFFNAHFRPDKFPMSTTIFTGVIPLDEFKHEHKVEYERLKASGELEKHLVKRPSKLVQNGSNVLGTFLIFAGLTLLTLVLIGYLS
;
A
#
# COMPACT_ATOMS: atom_id res chain seq x y z
N MET A 1 2.01 74.23 -68.78
CA MET A 1 3.28 74.41 -68.04
C MET A 1 3.93 73.05 -67.94
N ILE A 2 4.57 72.58 -69.03
CA ILE A 2 6.03 72.67 -69.27
C ILE A 2 6.77 71.69 -68.32
N LEU A 3 6.96 70.43 -68.75
CA LEU A 3 8.14 69.83 -69.43
C LEU A 3 9.09 69.17 -68.39
N LEU A 4 9.71 67.98 -68.53
CA LEU A 4 9.70 66.91 -69.53
C LEU A 4 10.51 65.69 -68.98
N LEU A 5 9.97 64.47 -69.20
CA LEU A 5 10.54 63.11 -69.46
C LEU A 5 12.07 62.86 -69.29
N LEU A 6 12.51 61.70 -68.75
CA LEU A 6 12.65 60.42 -69.49
C LEU A 6 12.86 59.18 -68.57
N GLN A 7 12.16 58.09 -68.89
CA GLN A 7 12.34 56.70 -68.43
C GLN A 7 13.56 56.03 -69.10
N VAL A 8 14.22 55.04 -68.44
CA VAL A 8 14.68 53.74 -69.04
C VAL A 8 14.89 52.65 -67.94
N GLY A 9 14.34 51.42 -68.16
CA GLY A 9 14.82 50.07 -67.76
C GLY A 9 14.71 49.65 -66.29
N VAL A 10 13.82 48.76 -65.79
CA VAL A 10 13.49 47.32 -66.12
C VAL A 10 14.78 46.46 -66.15
N VAL A 11 15.01 45.41 -65.34
CA VAL A 11 14.42 44.04 -65.34
C VAL A 11 15.10 43.19 -64.24
N GLN A 12 14.30 42.35 -63.58
CA GLN A 12 14.57 41.09 -62.84
C GLN A 12 15.99 40.66 -62.41
N ALA A 13 16.10 40.29 -61.12
CA ALA A 13 16.66 38.99 -60.70
C ALA A 13 16.16 38.61 -59.29
N ALA A 14 14.89 38.24 -59.16
CA ALA A 14 14.45 37.33 -58.09
C ALA A 14 13.69 36.21 -58.79
N SER A 15 14.41 35.16 -59.17
CA SER A 15 13.81 33.95 -59.70
C SER A 15 13.11 33.23 -58.55
N ASP A 16 11.82 33.52 -58.37
CA ASP A 16 10.89 32.58 -57.77
C ASP A 16 10.94 31.29 -58.58
N SER A 17 11.63 30.29 -58.06
CA SER A 17 11.37 28.91 -58.47
C SER A 17 10.08 28.48 -57.77
N ALA A 18 8.95 28.92 -58.31
CA ALA A 18 7.64 28.39 -57.94
C ALA A 18 7.62 26.90 -58.33
N LYS A 19 8.01 26.03 -57.40
CA LYS A 19 7.79 24.59 -57.50
C LYS A 19 6.32 24.41 -57.85
N LYS A 20 5.99 23.77 -58.97
CA LYS A 20 4.59 23.45 -59.32
C LYS A 20 3.99 22.61 -58.20
N ILE A 21 3.24 23.23 -57.30
CA ILE A 21 2.54 22.56 -56.21
C ILE A 21 1.39 21.78 -56.84
N VAL A 22 1.41 20.44 -56.70
CA VAL A 22 0.26 19.60 -57.06
C VAL A 22 -0.86 19.95 -56.08
N THR A 23 -2.01 20.37 -56.60
CA THR A 23 -3.16 20.78 -55.77
C THR A 23 -3.96 19.57 -55.29
N ASN A 24 -4.62 19.63 -54.12
CA ASN A 24 -5.49 18.53 -53.64
C ASN A 24 -6.55 18.13 -54.68
N LYS A 25 -7.13 19.11 -55.38
CA LYS A 25 -8.09 18.88 -56.48
C LYS A 25 -7.53 18.00 -57.60
N GLN A 26 -6.22 17.98 -57.81
CA GLN A 26 -5.59 17.08 -58.79
C GLN A 26 -5.44 15.66 -58.24
N CYS A 27 -5.16 15.48 -56.95
CA CYS A 27 -5.11 14.18 -56.29
C CYS A 27 -6.52 13.54 -56.22
N HIS A 28 -7.53 14.30 -55.79
CA HIS A 28 -8.91 13.81 -55.65
C HIS A 28 -9.54 13.36 -56.97
N LYS A 29 -9.05 13.78 -58.14
CA LYS A 29 -9.55 13.25 -59.42
C LYS A 29 -9.43 11.73 -59.55
N CYS A 30 -8.52 11.12 -58.81
CA CYS A 30 -8.30 9.68 -58.79
C CYS A 30 -8.50 9.11 -57.37
N HIS A 31 -8.08 9.85 -56.34
CA HIS A 31 -8.12 9.38 -54.95
C HIS A 31 -9.42 9.72 -54.21
N SER A 32 -10.49 10.14 -54.87
CA SER A 32 -11.81 10.34 -54.21
C SER A 32 -12.91 9.49 -54.83
N ASP A 33 -12.56 8.46 -55.61
CA ASP A 33 -13.52 7.56 -56.24
C ASP A 33 -13.92 6.44 -55.26
N GLU A 34 -15.21 6.39 -54.89
CA GLU A 34 -15.72 5.37 -53.96
C GLU A 34 -15.81 3.97 -54.57
N ASP A 35 -15.75 3.87 -55.89
CA ASP A 35 -15.75 2.59 -56.60
C ASP A 35 -14.32 2.03 -56.76
N GLU A 36 -13.29 2.87 -56.61
CA GLU A 36 -11.86 2.50 -56.70
C GLU A 36 -11.13 2.75 -55.36
N LYS A 37 -11.54 2.02 -54.32
CA LYS A 37 -11.00 2.20 -52.95
C LYS A 37 -9.65 1.57 -52.70
N VAL A 38 -9.32 0.52 -53.46
CA VAL A 38 -8.18 -0.35 -53.21
C VAL A 38 -7.42 -0.54 -54.51
N GLU A 39 -6.10 -0.38 -54.44
CA GLU A 39 -5.18 -0.73 -55.51
C GLU A 39 -4.43 -2.00 -55.11
N THR A 40 -4.46 -3.02 -55.96
CA THR A 40 -3.68 -4.24 -55.76
C THR A 40 -2.31 -4.06 -56.41
N LEU A 41 -1.25 -4.10 -55.60
CA LEU A 41 0.13 -4.03 -56.08
C LEU A 41 0.52 -5.33 -56.81
N GLU A 42 1.63 -5.29 -57.56
CA GLU A 42 2.12 -6.44 -58.36
C GLU A 42 2.42 -7.68 -57.52
N ASP A 43 2.72 -7.51 -56.22
CA ASP A 43 2.96 -8.60 -55.27
C ASP A 43 1.67 -9.15 -54.62
N GLY A 44 0.51 -8.63 -55.02
CA GLY A 44 -0.79 -9.01 -54.49
C GLY A 44 -1.22 -8.24 -53.23
N THR A 45 -0.40 -7.30 -52.73
CA THR A 45 -0.76 -6.46 -51.60
C THR A 45 -1.88 -5.50 -51.98
N GLU A 46 -2.92 -5.41 -51.16
CA GLU A 46 -3.99 -4.43 -51.33
C GLU A 46 -3.67 -3.15 -50.55
N VAL A 47 -3.69 -1.99 -51.22
CA VAL A 47 -3.46 -0.68 -50.62
C VAL A 47 -4.71 0.17 -50.75
N TYR A 48 -5.18 0.74 -49.64
CA TYR A 48 -6.33 1.64 -49.66
C TYR A 48 -5.91 3.02 -50.18
N ILE A 49 -6.44 3.42 -51.35
CA ILE A 49 -6.06 4.64 -52.06
C ILE A 49 -7.14 5.74 -52.02
N TYR A 50 -8.30 5.44 -51.46
CA TYR A 50 -9.42 6.39 -51.38
C TYR A 50 -9.27 7.37 -50.20
N VAL A 51 -9.61 8.62 -50.48
CA VAL A 51 -9.64 9.75 -49.55
C VAL A 51 -10.98 10.45 -49.69
N ASP A 52 -11.77 10.39 -48.62
CA ASP A 52 -13.02 11.15 -48.48
C ASP A 52 -12.69 12.64 -48.34
N GLU A 53 -13.03 13.42 -49.37
CA GLU A 53 -12.68 14.84 -49.45
C GLU A 53 -13.34 15.65 -48.32
N ASP A 54 -14.58 15.33 -47.96
CA ASP A 54 -15.32 16.06 -46.94
C ASP A 54 -14.79 15.72 -45.54
N LYS A 55 -14.50 14.44 -45.26
CA LYS A 55 -13.84 14.05 -44.00
C LYS A 55 -12.44 14.66 -43.87
N PHE A 56 -11.68 14.74 -44.96
CA PHE A 56 -10.35 15.35 -44.93
C PHE A 56 -10.43 16.85 -44.66
N LYS A 57 -11.33 17.58 -45.32
CA LYS A 57 -11.55 19.02 -45.07
C LYS A 57 -11.93 19.31 -43.62
N ASP A 58 -12.70 18.42 -43.00
CA ASP A 58 -13.13 18.54 -41.61
C ASP A 58 -12.06 18.10 -40.59
N SER A 59 -10.96 17.50 -41.04
CA SER A 59 -9.84 17.09 -40.18
C SER A 59 -9.02 18.29 -39.66
N VAL A 60 -8.21 18.06 -38.63
CA VAL A 60 -7.25 19.06 -38.13
C VAL A 60 -6.21 19.46 -39.17
N HIS A 61 -6.02 18.63 -40.20
CA HIS A 61 -5.12 18.86 -41.32
C HIS A 61 -5.84 19.32 -42.59
N GLY A 62 -7.15 19.58 -42.57
CA GLY A 62 -7.94 19.90 -43.78
C GLY A 62 -7.52 21.17 -44.54
N LYS A 63 -6.70 22.02 -43.92
CA LYS A 63 -6.07 23.20 -44.57
C LYS A 63 -4.72 22.90 -45.23
N GLN A 64 -4.17 21.69 -45.07
CA GLN A 64 -2.91 21.27 -45.67
C GLN A 64 -3.12 20.80 -47.11
N ASN A 65 -2.10 21.00 -47.95
CA ASN A 65 -2.05 20.37 -49.26
C ASN A 65 -1.57 18.91 -49.10
N CYS A 66 -2.03 17.98 -49.94
CA CYS A 66 -1.60 16.57 -49.93
C CYS A 66 -0.08 16.46 -50.01
N VAL A 67 0.57 17.23 -50.90
CA VAL A 67 2.03 17.30 -51.03
C VAL A 67 2.76 17.95 -49.85
N GLY A 68 2.02 18.52 -48.89
CA GLY A 68 2.55 18.97 -47.61
C GLY A 68 2.89 17.82 -46.66
N CYS A 69 2.19 16.69 -46.78
CA CYS A 69 2.50 15.45 -46.07
C CYS A 69 3.25 14.47 -47.00
N HIS A 70 2.80 14.31 -48.24
CA HIS A 70 3.43 13.48 -49.26
C HIS A 70 4.53 14.24 -50.02
N THR A 71 5.57 14.65 -49.29
CA THR A 71 6.61 15.59 -49.78
C THR A 71 7.47 15.04 -50.93
N ASN A 72 7.51 13.72 -51.09
CA ASN A 72 8.21 13.01 -52.15
C ASN A 72 7.41 12.98 -53.47
N ILE A 73 6.12 13.35 -53.47
CA ILE A 73 5.28 13.40 -54.67
C ILE A 73 5.47 14.74 -55.39
N THR A 74 6.06 14.67 -56.59
CA THR A 74 6.44 15.87 -57.37
C THR A 74 5.74 15.99 -58.73
N LYS A 75 4.98 14.98 -59.16
CA LYS A 75 4.30 14.93 -60.46
C LYS A 75 2.84 14.50 -60.30
N LYS A 76 1.97 14.96 -61.22
CA LYS A 76 0.52 14.69 -61.24
C LYS A 76 0.16 13.23 -61.54
N TYR A 77 0.97 12.55 -62.35
CA TYR A 77 0.80 11.14 -62.68
C TYR A 77 1.97 10.38 -62.09
N HIS A 78 1.68 9.41 -61.21
CA HIS A 78 2.66 8.49 -60.68
C HIS A 78 2.95 7.46 -61.77
N GLN A 79 4.16 7.45 -62.35
CA GLN A 79 4.56 6.50 -63.40
C GLN A 79 4.97 5.15 -62.84
N GLU A 80 5.46 5.16 -61.59
CA GLU A 80 5.86 4.03 -60.77
C GLU A 80 5.33 4.29 -59.36
N GLN A 81 5.18 3.24 -58.55
CA GLN A 81 4.69 3.39 -57.18
C GLN A 81 5.63 4.31 -56.39
N PRO A 82 5.14 5.47 -55.91
CA PRO A 82 5.99 6.41 -55.20
C PRO A 82 6.36 5.82 -53.84
N THR A 83 7.62 5.99 -53.42
CA THR A 83 8.07 5.62 -52.07
C THR A 83 7.53 6.63 -51.06
N ILE A 84 6.24 6.52 -50.70
CA ILE A 84 5.56 7.47 -49.81
C ILE A 84 6.12 7.34 -48.39
N SER A 85 6.85 8.36 -47.95
CA SER A 85 7.32 8.49 -46.57
C SER A 85 6.64 9.69 -45.91
N VAL A 86 5.58 9.44 -45.14
CA VAL A 86 4.93 10.47 -44.31
C VAL A 86 5.39 10.28 -42.86
N SER A 87 6.15 11.24 -42.33
CA SER A 87 6.58 11.26 -40.93
C SER A 87 5.74 12.26 -40.14
N CYS A 88 4.78 11.75 -39.37
CA CYS A 88 3.92 12.59 -38.53
C CYS A 88 4.75 13.30 -37.44
N VAL A 89 5.72 12.58 -36.88
CA VAL A 89 6.58 13.06 -35.79
C VAL A 89 7.51 14.17 -36.29
N GLU A 90 8.28 13.94 -37.36
CA GLU A 90 9.21 14.94 -37.88
C GLU A 90 8.46 16.22 -38.26
N CYS A 91 7.31 16.09 -38.93
CA CYS A 91 6.51 17.26 -39.28
C CYS A 91 6.03 18.03 -38.04
N HIS A 92 5.55 17.34 -37.01
CA HIS A 92 5.09 18.00 -35.79
C HIS A 92 6.25 18.61 -34.98
N GLU A 93 7.40 17.96 -34.90
CA GLU A 93 8.62 18.47 -34.27
C GLU A 93 9.11 19.75 -34.95
N GLU A 94 9.29 19.72 -36.28
CA GLU A 94 9.72 20.89 -37.05
C GLU A 94 8.77 22.08 -36.89
N LYS A 95 7.46 21.83 -36.92
CA LYS A 95 6.44 22.87 -36.73
C LYS A 95 6.46 23.42 -35.31
N TRP A 96 6.71 22.56 -34.31
CA TRP A 96 6.76 22.95 -32.92
C TRP A 96 7.98 23.82 -32.64
N GLU A 97 9.17 23.39 -33.07
CA GLU A 97 10.41 24.17 -32.93
C GLU A 97 10.33 25.53 -33.64
N ALA A 98 9.80 25.56 -34.87
CA ALA A 98 9.65 26.80 -35.63
C ALA A 98 8.74 27.79 -34.90
N GLN A 99 7.64 27.31 -34.30
CA GLN A 99 6.73 28.15 -33.56
C GLN A 99 7.31 28.60 -32.21
N GLN A 100 8.06 27.75 -31.51
CA GLN A 100 8.73 28.14 -30.26
C GLN A 100 9.72 29.29 -30.50
N LYS A 101 10.57 29.15 -31.52
CA LYS A 101 11.50 30.22 -31.94
C LYS A 101 10.76 31.51 -32.27
N GLN A 102 9.63 31.42 -32.95
CA GLN A 102 8.81 32.60 -33.25
C GLN A 102 8.20 33.21 -31.99
N ALA A 103 7.71 32.39 -31.05
CA ALA A 103 7.12 32.87 -29.80
C ALA A 103 8.15 33.56 -28.89
N GLU A 104 9.39 33.06 -28.85
CA GLU A 104 10.51 33.71 -28.17
C GLU A 104 10.77 35.12 -28.73
N LEU A 105 10.71 35.28 -30.06
CA LEU A 105 10.86 36.57 -30.72
C LEU A 105 9.66 37.51 -30.46
N ASP A 106 8.46 36.95 -30.29
CA ASP A 106 7.20 37.71 -30.16
C ASP A 106 6.80 38.03 -28.71
N GLY A 107 7.64 37.73 -27.71
CA GLY A 107 7.42 38.10 -26.31
C GLY A 107 6.97 36.98 -25.37
N GLY A 108 7.27 35.72 -25.70
CA GLY A 108 7.12 34.55 -24.82
C GLY A 108 5.94 33.64 -25.16
N GLU A 109 5.74 32.58 -24.38
CA GLU A 109 4.79 31.47 -24.66
C GLU A 109 3.33 31.90 -24.90
N GLY A 110 2.93 33.12 -24.49
CA GLY A 110 1.61 33.69 -24.74
C GLY A 110 1.26 33.88 -26.23
N THR A 111 2.26 33.89 -27.13
CA THR A 111 2.11 34.16 -28.57
C THR A 111 2.09 32.89 -29.44
N LEU A 112 2.12 31.70 -28.84
CA LEU A 112 2.06 30.42 -29.57
C LEU A 112 0.82 30.33 -30.48
N LYS A 113 1.07 30.30 -31.79
CA LYS A 113 0.03 30.23 -32.85
C LYS A 113 -0.81 28.95 -32.78
N TYR A 114 -0.20 27.80 -32.55
CA TYR A 114 -0.85 26.49 -32.41
C TYR A 114 -0.62 25.92 -31.01
N LYS A 115 -1.39 26.39 -30.01
CA LYS A 115 -1.26 25.94 -28.62
C LYS A 115 -1.45 24.42 -28.45
N ARG A 116 -2.35 23.83 -29.25
CA ARG A 116 -2.64 22.39 -29.19
C ARG A 116 -1.49 21.50 -29.73
N LEU A 117 -0.56 22.07 -30.49
CA LEU A 117 0.62 21.33 -30.96
C LEU A 117 1.49 20.87 -29.79
N GLY A 118 1.54 21.63 -28.68
CA GLY A 118 2.25 21.20 -27.46
C GLY A 118 1.69 19.90 -26.89
N VAL A 119 0.37 19.74 -26.85
CA VAL A 119 -0.27 18.48 -26.39
C VAL A 119 0.07 17.32 -27.34
N VAL A 120 0.10 17.56 -28.65
CA VAL A 120 0.49 16.53 -29.63
C VAL A 120 1.95 16.11 -29.40
N MET A 121 2.84 17.07 -29.09
CA MET A 121 4.23 16.77 -28.75
C MET A 121 4.37 15.94 -27.47
N GLU A 122 3.56 16.20 -26.43
CA GLU A 122 3.53 15.35 -25.23
C GLU A 122 3.06 13.91 -25.54
N GLN A 123 2.08 13.76 -26.44
CA GLN A 123 1.62 12.43 -26.88
C GLN A 123 2.66 11.72 -27.74
N ILE A 124 3.34 12.44 -28.63
CA ILE A 124 4.47 11.91 -29.42
C ILE A 124 5.57 11.44 -28.48
N ASP A 125 5.94 12.25 -27.50
CA ASP A 125 6.96 11.88 -26.51
C ASP A 125 6.55 10.61 -25.74
N SER A 126 5.29 10.54 -25.27
CA SER A 126 4.76 9.34 -24.61
C SER A 126 4.86 8.11 -25.52
N TYR A 127 4.43 8.24 -26.78
CA TYR A 127 4.49 7.19 -27.80
C TYR A 127 5.93 6.72 -28.04
N MET A 128 6.89 7.63 -28.11
CA MET A 128 8.32 7.30 -28.27
C MET A 128 8.89 6.50 -27.10
N HIS A 129 8.27 6.58 -25.92
CA HIS A 129 8.61 5.78 -24.76
C HIS A 129 7.89 4.42 -24.70
N SER A 130 6.93 4.18 -25.58
CA SER A 130 6.14 2.94 -25.61
C SER A 130 6.85 1.77 -26.29
N VAL A 131 6.34 0.56 -26.07
CA VAL A 131 6.76 -0.64 -26.82
C VAL A 131 6.42 -0.57 -28.31
N HIS A 132 5.46 0.27 -28.70
CA HIS A 132 5.08 0.44 -30.11
C HIS A 132 6.14 1.21 -30.91
N ALA A 133 6.91 2.09 -30.26
CA ALA A 133 8.01 2.83 -30.89
C ALA A 133 9.36 2.08 -30.90
N GLN A 134 9.40 0.82 -30.46
CA GLN A 134 10.61 -0.02 -30.47
C GLN A 134 10.81 -0.73 -31.82
N PRO A 135 12.05 -1.15 -32.19
CA PRO A 135 13.31 -0.93 -31.47
C PRO A 135 14.01 0.40 -31.81
N SER A 136 13.51 1.18 -32.78
CA SER A 136 14.17 2.42 -33.19
C SER A 136 13.25 3.63 -33.02
N ARG A 137 13.57 4.43 -32.00
CA ARG A 137 12.96 5.75 -31.76
C ARG A 137 13.32 6.80 -32.81
N LYS A 138 14.44 6.62 -33.52
CA LYS A 138 14.93 7.56 -34.54
C LYS A 138 14.50 7.19 -35.94
N ASP A 139 14.13 5.93 -36.16
CA ASP A 139 13.75 5.42 -37.46
C ASP A 139 12.34 4.84 -37.36
N GLN A 140 11.36 5.70 -37.66
CA GLN A 140 9.94 5.36 -37.62
C GLN A 140 9.56 4.26 -38.61
N SER A 141 10.38 3.99 -39.63
CA SER A 141 10.14 2.85 -40.54
C SER A 141 10.35 1.50 -39.86
N ARG A 142 10.94 1.50 -38.66
CA ARG A 142 11.25 0.29 -37.89
C ARG A 142 10.43 0.15 -36.62
N THR A 143 9.45 1.02 -36.36
CA THR A 143 8.60 0.92 -35.17
C THR A 143 7.60 -0.23 -35.30
N ASN A 144 7.24 -0.87 -34.18
CA ASN A 144 6.24 -1.95 -34.16
C ASN A 144 4.83 -1.49 -34.59
N ALA A 145 4.46 -0.25 -34.31
CA ALA A 145 3.22 0.37 -34.82
C ALA A 145 3.40 1.88 -34.89
N THR A 146 3.02 2.50 -36.00
CA THR A 146 3.15 3.94 -36.28
C THR A 146 1.87 4.71 -35.97
N CYS A 147 1.93 6.05 -36.07
CA CYS A 147 0.75 6.89 -35.85
C CYS A 147 -0.41 6.56 -36.78
N HIS A 148 -0.16 6.16 -38.04
CA HIS A 148 -1.22 5.90 -39.02
C HIS A 148 -1.81 4.48 -38.93
N ASP A 149 -1.19 3.60 -38.14
CA ASP A 149 -1.77 2.29 -37.80
C ASP A 149 -2.94 2.46 -36.81
N CYS A 150 -2.82 3.46 -35.94
CA CYS A 150 -3.78 3.78 -34.88
C CYS A 150 -4.75 4.92 -35.25
N HIS A 151 -4.28 5.91 -36.00
CA HIS A 151 -5.06 7.06 -36.44
C HIS A 151 -5.29 7.03 -37.95
N ASP A 152 -6.46 7.45 -38.41
CA ASP A 152 -6.69 7.69 -39.82
C ASP A 152 -5.91 8.95 -40.25
N PRO A 153 -4.87 8.85 -41.10
CA PRO A 153 -4.02 9.98 -41.48
C PRO A 153 -4.77 11.07 -42.25
N HIS A 154 -5.90 10.73 -42.90
CA HIS A 154 -6.72 11.66 -43.65
C HIS A 154 -7.95 12.15 -42.86
N ASN A 155 -8.17 11.69 -41.64
CA ASN A 155 -9.35 12.05 -40.84
C ASN A 155 -9.03 12.17 -39.34
N ILE A 156 -7.91 12.83 -39.02
CA ILE A 156 -7.55 13.16 -37.63
C ILE A 156 -8.46 14.28 -37.13
N ARG A 157 -9.26 14.03 -36.09
CA ARG A 157 -10.24 14.99 -35.54
C ARG A 157 -9.86 15.52 -34.15
N THR A 158 -10.47 16.64 -33.76
CA THR A 158 -10.28 17.22 -32.43
C THR A 158 -10.99 16.42 -31.33
N VAL A 159 -10.42 16.44 -30.13
CA VAL A 159 -10.98 15.81 -28.94
C VAL A 159 -12.28 16.53 -28.53
N GLY A 160 -13.40 15.80 -28.42
CA GLY A 160 -14.67 16.31 -27.87
C GLY A 160 -15.87 16.38 -28.83
N SER A 161 -15.77 15.91 -30.07
CA SER A 161 -16.90 15.81 -31.01
C SER A 161 -17.81 14.61 -30.69
N GLU A 162 -19.09 14.64 -31.09
CA GLU A 162 -20.03 13.48 -31.00
C GLU A 162 -19.44 12.21 -31.63
N THR A 163 -18.59 12.37 -32.64
CA THR A 163 -17.83 11.28 -33.27
C THR A 163 -16.80 10.60 -32.37
N ARG A 164 -16.51 11.13 -31.17
CA ARG A 164 -15.59 10.51 -30.20
C ARG A 164 -16.16 9.23 -29.62
N ALA A 165 -17.44 9.18 -29.29
CA ALA A 165 -18.05 7.96 -28.76
C ALA A 165 -17.99 6.83 -29.80
N GLU A 166 -18.29 7.15 -31.06
CA GLU A 166 -18.19 6.19 -32.17
C GLU A 166 -16.74 5.76 -32.46
N HIS A 167 -15.78 6.67 -32.39
CA HIS A 167 -14.36 6.32 -32.53
C HIS A 167 -13.84 5.49 -31.35
N ARG A 168 -14.32 5.76 -30.14
CA ARG A 168 -13.97 4.99 -28.94
C ARG A 168 -14.46 3.55 -29.06
N LEU A 169 -15.70 3.34 -29.53
CA LEU A 169 -16.24 2.00 -29.77
C LEU A 169 -15.45 1.22 -30.85
N LYS A 170 -14.71 1.90 -31.73
CA LYS A 170 -13.81 1.28 -32.72
C LYS A 170 -12.43 0.93 -32.15
N ASN A 171 -12.11 1.30 -30.90
CA ASN A 171 -10.80 1.03 -30.30
C ASN A 171 -10.40 -0.47 -30.35
N PRO A 172 -11.30 -1.45 -30.08
CA PRO A 172 -10.97 -2.87 -30.23
C PRO A 172 -10.60 -3.27 -31.66
N GLU A 173 -11.21 -2.64 -32.67
CA GLU A 173 -10.90 -2.89 -34.08
C GLU A 173 -9.53 -2.34 -34.46
N VAL A 174 -9.16 -1.16 -33.94
CA VAL A 174 -7.85 -0.56 -34.18
C VAL A 174 -6.74 -1.42 -33.59
N CYS A 175 -6.83 -1.78 -32.31
CA CYS A 175 -5.83 -2.61 -31.65
C CYS A 175 -5.79 -4.03 -32.23
N GLY A 176 -6.96 -4.58 -32.58
CA GLY A 176 -7.11 -5.93 -33.08
C GLY A 176 -6.55 -6.20 -34.48
N LYS A 177 -6.14 -5.16 -35.23
CA LYS A 177 -5.39 -5.33 -36.48
C LYS A 177 -4.08 -6.09 -36.27
N CYS A 178 -3.42 -5.84 -35.14
CA CYS A 178 -2.16 -6.50 -34.76
C CYS A 178 -2.35 -7.46 -33.57
N HIS A 179 -3.37 -7.24 -32.73
CA HIS A 179 -3.68 -8.04 -31.54
C HIS A 179 -4.94 -8.89 -31.72
N GLU A 180 -4.97 -9.69 -32.78
CA GLU A 180 -6.17 -10.44 -33.20
C GLU A 180 -6.69 -11.38 -32.11
N GLU A 181 -5.79 -12.14 -31.46
CA GLU A 181 -6.17 -13.05 -30.39
C GLU A 181 -6.77 -12.32 -29.18
N GLN A 182 -6.16 -11.21 -28.76
CA GLN A 182 -6.68 -10.41 -27.65
C GLN A 182 -8.03 -9.78 -28.00
N LYS A 183 -8.21 -9.30 -29.24
CA LYS A 183 -9.51 -8.81 -29.74
C LYS A 183 -10.55 -9.92 -29.67
N LYS A 184 -10.23 -11.11 -30.20
CA LYS A 184 -11.14 -12.27 -30.21
C LYS A 184 -11.58 -12.63 -28.79
N GLU A 185 -10.66 -12.66 -27.83
CA GLU A 185 -10.96 -12.93 -26.43
C GLU A 185 -11.82 -11.81 -25.81
N TYR A 186 -11.45 -10.55 -26.03
CA TYR A 186 -12.18 -9.36 -25.58
C TYR A 186 -13.63 -9.34 -26.07
N LEU A 187 -13.87 -9.70 -27.33
CA LEU A 187 -15.21 -9.75 -27.90
C LEU A 187 -16.10 -10.76 -27.18
N THR A 188 -15.55 -11.78 -26.52
CA THR A 188 -16.33 -12.70 -25.70
C THR A 188 -16.68 -12.13 -24.32
N SER A 189 -15.97 -11.10 -23.85
CA SER A 189 -16.13 -10.56 -22.50
C SER A 189 -17.41 -9.75 -22.32
N VAL A 190 -17.79 -9.51 -21.06
CA VAL A 190 -18.91 -8.62 -20.73
C VAL A 190 -18.70 -7.22 -21.29
N HIS A 191 -17.48 -6.68 -21.23
CA HIS A 191 -17.19 -5.36 -21.77
C HIS A 191 -17.31 -5.34 -23.30
N GLY A 192 -16.75 -6.34 -23.98
CA GLY A 192 -16.82 -6.44 -25.44
C GLY A 192 -18.25 -6.63 -25.95
N GLN A 193 -19.06 -7.43 -25.26
CA GLN A 193 -20.48 -7.63 -25.61
C GLN A 193 -21.28 -6.34 -25.44
N GLU A 194 -21.03 -5.54 -24.40
CA GLU A 194 -21.66 -4.24 -24.21
C GLU A 194 -21.26 -3.23 -25.31
N VAL A 195 -19.99 -3.22 -25.71
CA VAL A 195 -19.49 -2.37 -26.80
C VAL A 195 -20.10 -2.74 -28.14
N VAL A 196 -20.13 -4.03 -28.48
CA VAL A 196 -20.54 -4.50 -29.82
C VAL A 196 -22.05 -4.58 -29.97
N ASN A 197 -22.76 -5.15 -29.00
CA ASN A 197 -24.20 -5.42 -29.14
C ASN A 197 -25.04 -4.21 -28.71
N ASN A 198 -24.63 -3.53 -27.64
CA ASN A 198 -25.42 -2.44 -27.04
C ASN A 198 -24.89 -1.05 -27.41
N ARG A 199 -23.74 -0.97 -28.12
CA ARG A 199 -23.05 0.29 -28.43
C ARG A 199 -22.82 1.15 -27.17
N ASN A 200 -22.59 0.49 -26.04
CA ASN A 200 -22.44 1.16 -24.76
C ASN A 200 -21.07 1.85 -24.70
N ALA A 201 -21.06 3.18 -24.78
CA ALA A 201 -19.84 3.98 -24.78
C ALA A 201 -19.13 4.01 -23.40
N ASP A 202 -19.86 3.67 -22.33
CA ASP A 202 -19.33 3.60 -20.96
C ASP A 202 -18.65 2.26 -20.66
N ALA A 203 -18.84 1.25 -21.53
CA ALA A 203 -18.15 -0.02 -21.40
C ALA A 203 -16.65 0.11 -21.72
N ALA A 204 -15.82 -0.60 -20.95
CA ALA A 204 -14.38 -0.56 -21.10
C ALA A 204 -13.93 -1.12 -22.46
N VAL A 205 -13.02 -0.41 -23.12
CA VAL A 205 -12.28 -0.80 -24.33
C VAL A 205 -10.79 -0.93 -23.98
N CYS A 206 -9.97 -1.33 -24.95
CA CYS A 206 -8.54 -1.58 -24.73
C CYS A 206 -7.84 -0.37 -24.11
N SER A 207 -8.19 0.84 -24.52
CA SER A 207 -7.59 2.10 -24.04
C SER A 207 -7.93 2.51 -22.60
N ASP A 208 -8.92 1.89 -21.94
CA ASP A 208 -9.22 2.19 -20.53
C ASP A 208 -8.38 1.33 -19.59
N CYS A 209 -8.02 0.12 -20.03
CA CYS A 209 -7.15 -0.77 -19.27
C CYS A 209 -5.68 -0.50 -19.57
N HIS A 210 -5.35 -0.24 -20.84
CA HIS A 210 -4.02 0.09 -21.33
C HIS A 210 -3.97 1.55 -21.80
N THR A 211 -2.89 2.28 -21.56
CA THR A 211 -2.76 3.63 -22.16
C THR A 211 -2.50 3.52 -23.66
N THR A 212 -2.95 4.49 -24.46
CA THR A 212 -2.81 4.43 -25.94
C THR A 212 -1.42 4.82 -26.45
N HIS A 213 -0.76 5.77 -25.77
CA HIS A 213 0.55 6.29 -26.18
C HIS A 213 1.66 5.93 -25.20
N LYS A 214 1.39 5.49 -23.97
CA LYS A 214 2.44 5.14 -22.99
C LYS A 214 2.35 3.67 -22.62
N ILE A 215 2.10 2.81 -23.61
CA ILE A 215 1.95 1.37 -23.39
C ILE A 215 3.33 0.72 -23.26
N ASP A 216 3.48 -0.11 -22.24
CA ASP A 216 4.73 -0.82 -21.95
C ASP A 216 4.50 -2.34 -21.97
N SER A 217 5.56 -3.13 -21.84
CA SER A 217 5.46 -4.59 -21.86
C SER A 217 4.54 -5.10 -20.75
N PRO A 218 3.64 -6.07 -21.05
CA PRO A 218 2.77 -6.69 -20.05
C PRO A 218 3.55 -7.51 -19.00
N GLU A 219 4.82 -7.82 -19.26
CA GLU A 219 5.68 -8.55 -18.33
C GLU A 219 6.16 -7.67 -17.16
N LEU A 220 6.18 -6.35 -17.34
CA LEU A 220 6.67 -5.41 -16.35
C LEU A 220 5.67 -5.19 -15.22
N ASP A 221 6.21 -5.03 -14.02
CA ASP A 221 5.39 -4.84 -12.83
C ASP A 221 4.65 -3.50 -12.84
N SER A 222 5.27 -2.45 -13.35
CA SER A 222 4.64 -1.15 -13.58
C SER A 222 3.34 -1.28 -14.39
N THR A 223 3.34 -2.09 -15.46
CA THR A 223 2.17 -2.35 -16.30
C THR A 223 1.09 -3.12 -15.55
N LYS A 224 1.45 -4.20 -14.85
CA LYS A 224 0.51 -5.02 -14.08
C LYS A 224 -0.18 -4.24 -12.95
N LEU A 225 0.58 -3.39 -12.26
CA LEU A 225 0.07 -2.50 -11.22
C LEU A 225 -0.90 -1.46 -11.83
N ALA A 226 -0.51 -0.84 -12.94
CA ALA A 226 -1.35 0.12 -13.64
C ALA A 226 -2.69 -0.50 -14.08
N ILE A 227 -2.70 -1.70 -14.66
CA ILE A 227 -3.93 -2.41 -15.05
C ILE A 227 -4.85 -2.67 -13.86
N THR A 228 -4.28 -3.02 -12.71
CA THR A 228 -5.05 -3.22 -11.47
C THR A 228 -5.77 -1.93 -11.07
N GLN A 229 -5.10 -0.78 -11.16
CA GLN A 229 -5.70 0.52 -10.90
C GLN A 229 -6.73 0.92 -11.96
N SER A 230 -6.51 0.59 -13.24
CA SER A 230 -7.43 0.88 -14.33
C SER A 230 -8.82 0.28 -14.10
N CYS A 231 -8.90 -0.93 -13.52
CA CYS A 231 -10.18 -1.55 -13.15
C CYS A 231 -10.99 -0.67 -12.19
N GLY A 232 -10.32 -0.01 -11.25
CA GLY A 232 -10.95 0.85 -10.26
C GLY A 232 -11.43 2.20 -10.77
N SER A 233 -11.08 2.60 -12.00
CA SER A 233 -11.65 3.81 -12.62
C SER A 233 -13.17 3.72 -12.82
N CYS A 234 -13.70 2.51 -12.93
CA CYS A 234 -15.13 2.21 -13.00
C CYS A 234 -15.62 1.36 -11.82
N HIS A 235 -14.75 0.51 -11.23
CA HIS A 235 -15.08 -0.37 -10.10
C HIS A 235 -14.47 0.10 -8.78
N GLU A 236 -14.71 1.37 -8.43
CA GLU A 236 -14.07 2.05 -7.28
C GLU A 236 -14.25 1.29 -5.95
N GLU A 237 -15.47 0.82 -5.65
CA GLU A 237 -15.75 0.13 -4.39
C GLU A 237 -15.03 -1.22 -4.29
N SER A 238 -15.03 -2.00 -5.39
CA SER A 238 -14.33 -3.27 -5.46
C SER A 238 -12.83 -3.07 -5.35
N LEU A 239 -12.26 -2.06 -6.01
CA LEU A 239 -10.85 -1.72 -5.88
C LEU A 239 -10.51 -1.37 -4.43
N LYS A 240 -11.29 -0.48 -3.81
CA LYS A 240 -11.06 -0.04 -2.42
C LYS A 240 -11.05 -1.21 -1.43
N THR A 241 -12.01 -2.12 -1.54
CA THR A 241 -12.11 -3.28 -0.64
C THR A 241 -11.07 -4.35 -0.97
N TYR A 242 -10.74 -4.56 -2.25
CA TYR A 242 -9.63 -5.41 -2.66
C TYR A 242 -8.28 -4.92 -2.11
N MET A 243 -8.03 -3.60 -2.14
CA MET A 243 -6.80 -2.98 -1.62
C MET A 243 -6.61 -3.17 -0.10
N GLN A 244 -7.66 -3.53 0.63
CA GLN A 244 -7.61 -3.88 2.05
C GLN A 244 -7.26 -5.36 2.29
N SER A 245 -7.32 -6.21 1.26
CA SER A 245 -6.89 -7.60 1.34
C SER A 245 -5.36 -7.71 1.29
N TYR A 246 -4.82 -8.87 1.69
CA TYR A 246 -3.39 -9.15 1.57
C TYR A 246 -2.86 -8.93 0.15
N HIS A 247 -3.60 -9.40 -0.87
CA HIS A 247 -3.20 -9.23 -2.27
C HIS A 247 -3.13 -7.75 -2.66
N GLY A 248 -4.14 -6.97 -2.26
CA GLY A 248 -4.20 -5.55 -2.53
C GLY A 248 -3.15 -4.72 -1.78
N GLN A 249 -2.85 -5.08 -0.52
CA GLN A 249 -1.79 -4.42 0.26
C GLN A 249 -0.41 -4.61 -0.39
N VAL A 250 -0.10 -5.83 -0.86
CA VAL A 250 1.16 -6.10 -1.58
C VAL A 250 1.22 -5.33 -2.91
N ASN A 251 0.10 -5.23 -3.63
CA ASN A 251 -0.02 -4.41 -4.84
C ASN A 251 0.24 -2.92 -4.55
N THR A 252 -0.32 -2.41 -3.45
CA THR A 252 -0.13 -1.04 -2.98
C THR A 252 1.34 -0.73 -2.67
N LEU A 253 2.09 -1.72 -2.16
CA LEU A 253 3.54 -1.63 -1.93
C LEU A 253 4.37 -1.68 -3.23
N GLY A 254 3.74 -1.84 -4.40
CA GLY A 254 4.41 -1.86 -5.70
C GLY A 254 4.89 -3.23 -6.17
N TYR A 255 4.34 -4.32 -5.61
CA TYR A 255 4.72 -5.70 -5.98
C TYR A 255 3.56 -6.44 -6.65
N THR A 256 3.87 -7.36 -7.56
CA THR A 256 2.88 -8.03 -8.42
C THR A 256 2.78 -9.54 -8.21
N ASN A 257 3.52 -10.06 -7.23
CA ASN A 257 3.61 -11.47 -6.87
C ASN A 257 2.37 -12.01 -6.14
N THR A 258 1.32 -11.19 -5.99
CA THR A 258 0.00 -11.59 -5.48
C THR A 258 -1.07 -11.44 -6.57
N ALA A 259 -2.21 -12.11 -6.36
CA ALA A 259 -3.28 -12.15 -7.34
C ALA A 259 -3.93 -10.77 -7.53
N LYS A 260 -4.02 -10.31 -8.77
CA LYS A 260 -4.64 -9.05 -9.21
C LYS A 260 -6.05 -9.31 -9.73
N CYS A 261 -6.79 -8.25 -10.05
CA CYS A 261 -8.17 -8.36 -10.54
C CYS A 261 -8.31 -9.36 -11.70
N TYR A 262 -7.41 -9.28 -12.68
CA TYR A 262 -7.46 -10.12 -13.89
C TYR A 262 -6.96 -11.56 -13.67
N ASP A 263 -6.20 -11.83 -12.61
CA ASP A 263 -5.78 -13.20 -12.28
C ASP A 263 -7.00 -14.03 -11.86
N CYS A 264 -7.93 -13.42 -11.13
CA CYS A 264 -9.20 -14.03 -10.71
C CYS A 264 -10.30 -13.89 -11.78
N HIS A 265 -10.54 -12.69 -12.31
CA HIS A 265 -11.70 -12.43 -13.19
C HIS A 265 -11.44 -12.74 -14.67
N GLY A 266 -10.19 -12.98 -15.07
CA GLY A 266 -9.75 -13.07 -16.46
C GLY A 266 -9.18 -11.75 -16.97
N SER A 267 -8.38 -11.82 -18.04
CA SER A 267 -7.73 -10.66 -18.66
C SER A 267 -8.61 -10.02 -19.72
N HIS A 268 -8.60 -10.50 -20.95
CA HIS A 268 -9.44 -9.96 -22.02
C HIS A 268 -10.82 -10.63 -22.05
N GLY A 269 -10.95 -11.90 -21.66
CA GLY A 269 -12.19 -12.67 -21.69
C GLY A 269 -13.06 -12.61 -20.43
N LEU A 270 -13.15 -11.47 -19.73
CA LEU A 270 -13.88 -11.39 -18.45
C LEU A 270 -15.38 -11.70 -18.60
N LYS A 271 -15.93 -12.59 -17.78
CA LYS A 271 -17.34 -13.03 -17.84
C LYS A 271 -18.10 -12.65 -16.56
N LYS A 272 -19.44 -12.63 -16.64
CA LYS A 272 -20.28 -12.49 -15.44
C LYS A 272 -20.07 -13.68 -14.50
N VAL A 273 -20.26 -13.47 -13.20
CA VAL A 273 -20.00 -14.50 -12.17
C VAL A 273 -20.95 -15.70 -12.27
N ASP A 274 -22.13 -15.51 -12.86
CA ASP A 274 -23.15 -16.54 -13.11
C ASP A 274 -22.97 -17.28 -14.45
N ASP A 275 -22.02 -16.86 -15.28
CA ASP A 275 -21.67 -17.56 -16.52
C ASP A 275 -20.82 -18.81 -16.20
N PRO A 276 -21.20 -20.02 -16.63
CA PRO A 276 -20.44 -21.25 -16.38
C PRO A 276 -19.00 -21.24 -16.90
N SER A 277 -18.69 -20.39 -17.89
CA SER A 277 -17.33 -20.21 -18.43
C SER A 277 -16.48 -19.21 -17.65
N SER A 278 -17.07 -18.52 -16.67
CA SER A 278 -16.35 -17.56 -15.83
C SER A 278 -15.40 -18.25 -14.87
N LYS A 279 -14.18 -17.73 -14.74
CA LYS A 279 -13.23 -18.16 -13.71
C LYS A 279 -13.81 -18.03 -12.29
N MET A 280 -14.67 -17.03 -12.07
CA MET A 280 -15.30 -16.78 -10.78
C MET A 280 -16.66 -17.48 -10.61
N HIS A 281 -17.08 -18.30 -11.58
CA HIS A 281 -18.25 -19.17 -11.42
C HIS A 281 -18.07 -20.11 -10.22
N LEU A 282 -19.16 -20.46 -9.53
CA LEU A 282 -19.11 -21.30 -8.32
C LEU A 282 -18.28 -22.57 -8.51
N ASP A 283 -18.43 -23.22 -9.67
CA ASP A 283 -17.75 -24.48 -10.00
C ASP A 283 -16.27 -24.32 -10.41
N ASN A 284 -15.84 -23.10 -10.79
CA ASN A 284 -14.49 -22.83 -11.31
C ASN A 284 -13.60 -22.06 -10.33
N ARG A 285 -14.18 -21.51 -9.25
CA ARG A 285 -13.44 -20.68 -8.27
C ARG A 285 -12.27 -21.42 -7.63
N LEU A 286 -12.44 -22.71 -7.33
CA LEU A 286 -11.37 -23.50 -6.69
C LEU A 286 -10.15 -23.60 -7.61
N GLU A 287 -10.36 -23.94 -8.88
CA GLU A 287 -9.29 -23.99 -9.89
C GLU A 287 -8.60 -22.62 -10.04
N SER A 288 -9.38 -21.54 -9.96
CA SER A 288 -8.82 -20.18 -9.98
C SER A 288 -7.97 -19.86 -8.74
N CYS A 289 -8.31 -20.37 -7.56
CA CYS A 289 -7.41 -20.26 -6.40
C CYS A 289 -6.16 -21.13 -6.59
N GLN A 290 -6.31 -22.32 -7.18
CA GLN A 290 -5.24 -23.28 -7.39
C GLN A 290 -4.17 -22.82 -8.40
N SER A 291 -4.46 -21.83 -9.24
CA SER A 291 -3.45 -21.24 -10.14
C SER A 291 -2.29 -20.56 -9.40
N CYS A 292 -2.51 -20.16 -8.14
CA CYS A 292 -1.47 -19.57 -7.28
C CYS A 292 -1.30 -20.33 -5.94
N HIS A 293 -2.35 -21.00 -5.46
CA HIS A 293 -2.33 -21.83 -4.26
C HIS A 293 -2.52 -23.30 -4.65
N GLU A 294 -1.48 -23.95 -5.14
CA GLU A 294 -1.55 -25.31 -5.72
C GLU A 294 -2.31 -26.32 -4.85
N ASP A 295 -2.09 -26.28 -3.52
CA ASP A 295 -2.74 -27.17 -2.56
C ASP A 295 -4.09 -26.65 -2.02
N ALA A 296 -4.68 -25.60 -2.61
CA ALA A 296 -5.93 -25.04 -2.13
C ALA A 296 -7.06 -26.08 -2.13
N THR A 297 -7.76 -26.16 -1.00
CA THR A 297 -8.92 -27.02 -0.81
C THR A 297 -10.22 -26.26 -1.03
N GLU A 298 -11.35 -26.96 -1.07
CA GLU A 298 -12.69 -26.34 -1.16
C GLU A 298 -12.93 -25.28 -0.08
N GLY A 299 -12.28 -25.37 1.09
CA GLY A 299 -12.37 -24.34 2.12
C GLY A 299 -12.02 -22.94 1.60
N PHE A 300 -11.14 -22.79 0.61
CA PHE A 300 -10.76 -21.47 0.06
C PHE A 300 -11.91 -20.70 -0.59
N ILE A 301 -12.91 -21.37 -1.17
CA ILE A 301 -13.96 -20.72 -1.96
C ILE A 301 -14.88 -19.80 -1.14
N GLY A 302 -14.85 -19.95 0.20
CA GLY A 302 -15.57 -19.10 1.13
C GLY A 302 -14.86 -17.79 1.48
N PHE A 303 -13.62 -17.59 1.03
CA PHE A 303 -12.89 -16.34 1.24
C PHE A 303 -13.46 -15.23 0.35
N HIS A 304 -13.56 -14.01 0.89
CA HIS A 304 -14.00 -12.82 0.16
C HIS A 304 -12.83 -11.85 -0.07
N PRO A 305 -12.20 -11.84 -1.28
CA PRO A 305 -11.05 -10.97 -1.57
C PRO A 305 -11.36 -9.47 -1.55
N HIS A 306 -12.62 -9.09 -1.77
CA HIS A 306 -13.10 -7.70 -1.76
C HIS A 306 -14.37 -7.60 -0.88
N GLY A 307 -14.31 -8.20 0.32
CA GLY A 307 -15.39 -8.14 1.31
C GLY A 307 -15.50 -6.76 1.95
N ASN A 308 -16.72 -6.20 2.05
CA ASN A 308 -16.94 -4.86 2.58
C ASN A 308 -17.39 -4.91 4.05
N ALA A 309 -16.53 -4.43 4.97
CA ALA A 309 -16.83 -4.37 6.41
C ALA A 309 -17.92 -3.35 6.80
N ASN A 310 -18.39 -2.51 5.88
CA ASN A 310 -19.47 -1.55 6.11
C ASN A 310 -20.83 -2.02 5.55
N ASP A 311 -20.86 -3.15 4.86
CA ASP A 311 -22.08 -3.71 4.28
C ASP A 311 -22.52 -4.94 5.09
N TYR A 312 -23.50 -4.71 5.97
CA TYR A 312 -24.06 -5.77 6.81
C TYR A 312 -24.93 -6.76 6.02
N GLU A 313 -25.61 -6.30 4.97
CA GLU A 313 -26.55 -7.14 4.21
C GLU A 313 -25.79 -8.21 3.42
N LYS A 314 -24.66 -7.82 2.82
CA LYS A 314 -23.83 -8.73 2.01
C LYS A 314 -22.76 -9.45 2.81
N TYR A 315 -22.18 -8.81 3.85
CA TYR A 315 -21.05 -9.35 4.61
C TYR A 315 -21.27 -9.25 6.13
N PRO A 316 -22.32 -9.87 6.69
CA PRO A 316 -22.70 -9.71 8.09
C PRO A 316 -21.59 -10.13 9.08
N ILE A 317 -20.85 -11.21 8.77
CA ILE A 317 -19.76 -11.71 9.62
C ILE A 317 -18.58 -10.75 9.65
N ILE A 318 -18.17 -10.22 8.49
CA ILE A 318 -17.08 -9.24 8.39
C ILE A 318 -17.47 -7.97 9.16
N TYR A 319 -18.68 -7.45 8.91
CA TYR A 319 -19.22 -6.27 9.59
C TYR A 319 -19.21 -6.43 11.12
N LEU A 320 -19.81 -7.52 11.63
CA LEU A 320 -19.92 -7.76 13.08
C LEU A 320 -18.54 -7.91 13.72
N THR A 321 -17.61 -8.60 13.06
CA THR A 321 -16.23 -8.77 13.54
C THR A 321 -15.53 -7.42 13.65
N THR A 322 -15.58 -6.59 12.60
CA THR A 322 -14.98 -5.25 12.62
C THR A 322 -15.60 -4.36 13.70
N LYS A 323 -16.94 -4.32 13.83
CA LYS A 323 -17.59 -3.51 14.88
C LYS A 323 -17.22 -3.99 16.28
N PHE A 324 -17.13 -5.29 16.50
CA PHE A 324 -16.70 -5.86 17.78
C PHE A 324 -15.26 -5.45 18.12
N MET A 325 -14.31 -5.64 17.19
CA MET A 325 -12.91 -5.29 17.42
C MET A 325 -12.73 -3.78 17.66
N ASN A 326 -13.41 -2.94 16.87
CA ASN A 326 -13.37 -1.49 17.06
C ASN A 326 -13.92 -1.07 18.43
N LEU A 327 -15.04 -1.65 18.86
CA LEU A 327 -15.61 -1.38 20.18
C LEU A 327 -14.64 -1.80 21.29
N LEU A 328 -14.03 -2.99 21.16
CA LEU A 328 -13.05 -3.48 22.11
C LEU A 328 -11.87 -2.51 22.25
N ILE A 329 -11.29 -2.07 21.13
CA ILE A 329 -10.18 -1.12 21.09
C ILE A 329 -10.55 0.19 21.78
N ILE A 330 -11.70 0.78 21.41
CA ILE A 330 -12.15 2.07 21.97
C ILE A 330 -12.33 1.97 23.49
N VAL A 331 -12.99 0.91 23.96
CA VAL A 331 -13.26 0.72 25.40
C VAL A 331 -11.96 0.52 26.18
N VAL A 332 -11.05 -0.31 25.68
CA VAL A 332 -9.76 -0.57 26.34
C VAL A 332 -8.94 0.71 26.42
N PHE A 333 -8.75 1.45 25.32
CA PHE A 333 -7.96 2.67 25.35
C PHE A 333 -8.62 3.79 26.15
N ALA A 334 -9.94 3.97 26.06
CA ALA A 334 -10.64 4.95 26.89
C ALA A 334 -10.37 4.71 28.38
N PHE A 335 -10.41 3.45 28.83
CA PHE A 335 -10.10 3.11 30.22
C PHE A 335 -8.63 3.38 30.57
N PHE A 336 -7.68 2.83 29.82
CA PHE A 336 -6.27 2.89 30.19
C PHE A 336 -5.63 4.25 29.99
N TRP A 337 -6.00 5.00 28.94
CA TRP A 337 -5.50 6.36 28.78
C TRP A 337 -6.09 7.30 29.83
N THR A 338 -7.36 7.14 30.20
CA THR A 338 -7.93 7.88 31.34
C THR A 338 -7.15 7.57 32.62
N HIS A 339 -6.82 6.29 32.85
CA HIS A 339 -6.02 5.88 34.00
C HIS A 339 -4.63 6.53 34.02
N VAL A 340 -3.91 6.51 32.90
CA VAL A 340 -2.60 7.16 32.74
C VAL A 340 -2.69 8.67 32.99
N LEU A 341 -3.67 9.35 32.40
CA LEU A 341 -3.88 10.79 32.56
C LEU A 341 -4.19 11.17 34.01
N LEU A 342 -5.08 10.42 34.67
CA LEU A 342 -5.41 10.63 36.08
C LEU A 342 -4.20 10.39 36.99
N TRP A 343 -3.38 9.40 36.67
CA TRP A 343 -2.14 9.14 37.38
C TRP A 343 -1.18 10.31 37.27
N PHE A 344 -0.90 10.76 36.04
CA PHE A 344 0.00 11.88 35.79
C PHE A 344 -0.48 13.15 36.51
N TYR A 345 -1.77 13.47 36.37
CA TYR A 345 -2.41 14.56 37.09
C TYR A 345 -2.18 14.46 38.60
N ARG A 346 -2.40 13.29 39.18
CA ARG A 346 -2.32 13.11 40.62
C ARG A 346 -0.89 13.20 41.14
N GLU A 347 0.06 12.55 40.50
CA GLU A 347 1.47 12.65 40.91
C GLU A 347 2.01 14.05 40.74
N PHE A 348 1.62 14.76 39.69
CA PHE A 348 1.97 16.17 39.51
C PHE A 348 1.47 17.03 40.68
N ARG A 349 0.21 16.84 41.10
CA ARG A 349 -0.35 17.54 42.29
C ARG A 349 0.35 17.15 43.58
N ASP A 350 0.61 15.86 43.81
CA ASP A 350 1.29 15.40 45.02
C ASP A 350 2.74 15.96 45.08
N ARG A 351 3.42 16.10 43.93
CA ARG A 351 4.74 16.76 43.84
C ARG A 351 4.69 18.25 44.16
N GLN A 352 3.71 18.98 43.62
CA GLN A 352 3.50 20.39 43.97
C GLN A 352 3.21 20.58 45.47
N GLN A 353 2.55 19.60 46.10
CA GLN A 353 2.27 19.59 47.53
C GLN A 353 3.42 19.04 48.40
N GLY A 354 4.57 18.69 47.81
CA GLY A 354 5.71 18.12 48.53
C GLY A 354 5.51 16.68 49.02
N LYS A 355 4.44 16.00 48.60
CA LYS A 355 4.10 14.60 48.93
C LYS A 355 4.66 13.57 47.93
N GLY A 356 5.23 14.04 46.82
CA GLY A 356 5.84 13.17 45.81
C GLY A 356 6.98 12.33 46.38
N TYR A 357 7.14 11.11 45.87
CA TYR A 357 8.25 10.24 46.24
C TYR A 357 9.59 10.90 45.90
N LYS A 358 10.54 10.87 46.83
CA LYS A 358 11.92 11.30 46.62
C LYS A 358 12.84 10.15 47.01
N PRO A 359 13.70 9.66 46.10
CA PRO A 359 14.68 8.65 46.47
C PRO A 359 15.62 9.18 47.57
N PRO A 360 16.15 8.30 48.43
CA PRO A 360 17.03 8.70 49.51
C PRO A 360 18.29 9.40 48.99
N SER A 361 18.78 10.39 49.74
CA SER A 361 19.94 11.18 49.33
C SER A 361 21.20 10.31 49.18
N GLN A 362 22.10 10.72 48.27
CA GLN A 362 23.36 10.01 48.03
C GLN A 362 24.21 9.85 49.31
N ALA A 363 24.11 10.82 50.23
CA ALA A 363 24.74 10.75 51.55
C ALA A 363 24.13 9.63 52.43
N LEU A 364 22.80 9.47 52.42
CA LEU A 364 22.12 8.39 53.15
C LEU A 364 22.47 7.02 52.57
N ILE A 365 22.59 6.94 51.25
CA ILE A 365 22.99 5.73 50.52
C ILE A 365 24.45 5.35 50.85
N ALA A 366 25.35 6.34 50.90
CA ALA A 366 26.75 6.13 51.26
C ALA A 366 26.92 5.69 52.72
N ALA A 367 26.11 6.22 53.64
CA ALA A 367 26.18 5.91 55.07
C ALA A 367 25.65 4.51 55.44
N LYS A 368 24.58 4.03 54.78
CA LYS A 368 23.94 2.74 55.10
C LYS A 368 24.32 1.59 54.17
N GLY A 369 25.02 1.89 53.08
CA GLY A 369 25.22 0.98 51.96
C GLY A 369 23.92 0.78 51.18
N GLN A 370 23.96 0.92 49.85
CA GLN A 370 22.78 0.66 49.03
C GLN A 370 22.54 -0.85 48.92
N LEU A 371 21.56 -1.35 49.67
CA LEU A 371 21.07 -2.71 49.54
C LEU A 371 20.06 -2.77 48.38
N TYR A 372 20.14 -3.83 47.60
CA TYR A 372 19.22 -4.10 46.49
C TYR A 372 18.42 -5.35 46.80
N PHE A 373 17.18 -5.40 46.31
CA PHE A 373 16.33 -6.58 46.34
C PHE A 373 16.38 -7.30 44.98
N ARG A 374 16.65 -8.61 44.97
CA ARG A 374 16.60 -9.41 43.74
C ARG A 374 15.16 -9.68 43.34
N ARG A 375 14.69 -9.02 42.28
CA ARG A 375 13.31 -9.15 41.76
C ARG A 375 13.18 -10.24 40.71
N PHE A 376 14.12 -10.32 39.77
CA PHE A 376 14.05 -11.24 38.64
C PHE A 376 15.33 -12.08 38.49
N THR A 377 15.16 -13.36 38.16
CA THR A 377 16.25 -14.26 37.81
C THR A 377 16.70 -14.02 36.37
N VAL A 378 17.90 -14.50 36.00
CA VAL A 378 18.42 -14.35 34.62
C VAL A 378 17.47 -14.94 33.58
N ALA A 379 16.84 -16.08 33.87
CA ALA A 379 15.90 -16.73 32.95
C ALA A 379 14.75 -15.78 32.53
N TRP A 380 14.12 -15.11 33.50
CA TRP A 380 13.02 -14.17 33.21
C TRP A 380 13.47 -12.93 32.44
N ARG A 381 14.71 -12.49 32.66
CA ARG A 381 15.30 -11.35 31.93
C ARG A 381 15.54 -11.70 30.46
N VAL A 382 16.03 -12.90 30.18
CA VAL A 382 16.24 -13.40 28.81
C VAL A 382 14.90 -13.62 28.10
N ILE A 383 13.94 -14.26 28.76
CA ILE A 383 12.58 -14.45 28.23
C ILE A 383 11.95 -13.11 27.85
N HIS A 384 12.04 -12.11 28.73
CA HIS A 384 11.53 -10.78 28.45
C HIS A 384 12.24 -10.12 27.26
N LEU A 385 13.57 -10.21 27.18
CA LEU A 385 14.32 -9.60 26.08
C LEU A 385 13.96 -10.22 24.72
N LEU A 386 13.89 -11.56 24.64
CA LEU A 386 13.48 -12.27 23.43
C LEU A 386 12.04 -11.92 23.04
N PHE A 387 11.14 -11.85 24.02
CA PHE A 387 9.75 -11.43 23.81
C PHE A 387 9.68 -10.00 23.26
N ALA A 388 10.40 -9.05 23.87
CA ALA A 388 10.39 -7.65 23.44
C ALA A 388 10.95 -7.48 22.02
N MET A 389 12.09 -8.11 21.72
CA MET A 389 12.70 -8.03 20.39
C MET A 389 11.83 -8.64 19.30
N SER A 390 11.30 -9.85 19.52
CA SER A 390 10.41 -10.50 18.55
C SER A 390 9.12 -9.70 18.36
N THR A 391 8.55 -9.13 19.43
CA THR A 391 7.38 -8.25 19.34
C THR A 391 7.67 -7.01 18.49
N MET A 392 8.79 -6.32 18.69
CA MET A 392 9.14 -5.14 17.89
C MET A 392 9.31 -5.45 16.41
N VAL A 393 9.91 -6.60 16.07
CA VAL A 393 10.01 -7.06 14.67
C VAL A 393 8.64 -7.39 14.08
N LEU A 394 7.77 -8.05 14.84
CA LEU A 394 6.38 -8.33 14.42
C LEU A 394 5.59 -7.04 14.19
N VAL A 395 5.74 -6.05 15.08
CA VAL A 395 5.11 -4.75 14.92
C VAL A 395 5.61 -4.05 13.65
N LEU A 396 6.93 -4.00 13.42
CA LEU A 396 7.48 -3.36 12.22
C LEU A 396 6.92 -4.02 10.96
N THR A 397 7.13 -5.33 10.81
CA THR A 397 6.75 -6.09 9.61
C THR A 397 5.24 -6.14 9.40
N GLY A 398 4.46 -6.33 10.47
CA GLY A 398 2.99 -6.31 10.38
C GLY A 398 2.44 -4.93 10.01
N SER A 399 3.05 -3.85 10.53
CA SER A 399 2.62 -2.48 10.24
C SER A 399 2.97 -2.05 8.82
N THR A 400 4.10 -2.49 8.26
CA THR A 400 4.46 -2.20 6.86
C THR A 400 3.35 -2.62 5.92
N LEU A 401 2.83 -3.84 6.12
CA LEU A 401 1.75 -4.40 5.33
C LEU A 401 0.40 -3.75 5.65
N LEU A 402 0.08 -3.60 6.95
CA LEU A 402 -1.19 -3.03 7.38
C LEU A 402 -1.39 -1.58 6.86
N PHE A 403 -0.31 -0.80 6.83
CA PHE A 403 -0.30 0.58 6.36
C PHE A 403 0.43 0.72 5.03
N ALA A 404 0.19 -0.21 4.10
CA ALA A 404 0.81 -0.22 2.77
C ALA A 404 0.63 1.09 1.99
N HIS A 405 -0.45 1.83 2.25
CA HIS A 405 -0.73 3.14 1.64
C HIS A 405 0.12 4.29 2.19
N SER A 406 0.79 4.10 3.33
CA SER A 406 1.59 5.14 3.96
C SER A 406 2.94 5.34 3.26
N ALA A 407 3.45 6.57 3.28
CA ALA A 407 4.70 6.91 2.57
C ALA A 407 5.95 6.16 3.08
N TRP A 408 5.93 5.67 4.33
CA TRP A 408 7.09 4.99 4.92
C TRP A 408 7.10 3.48 4.61
N ALA A 409 5.95 2.87 4.33
CA ALA A 409 5.85 1.43 4.14
C ALA A 409 6.63 0.92 2.91
N PRO A 410 6.56 1.57 1.72
CA PRO A 410 7.40 1.21 0.57
C PRO A 410 8.91 1.26 0.85
N VAL A 411 9.35 2.20 1.68
CA VAL A 411 10.77 2.32 2.05
C VAL A 411 11.21 1.16 2.95
N VAL A 412 10.36 0.79 3.92
CA VAL A 412 10.65 -0.32 4.84
C VAL A 412 10.64 -1.66 4.10
N ILE A 413 9.64 -1.90 3.25
CA ILE A 413 9.56 -3.16 2.51
C ILE A 413 10.76 -3.36 1.57
N GLU A 414 11.20 -2.30 0.90
CA GLU A 414 12.40 -2.33 0.04
C GLU A 414 13.65 -2.62 0.87
N MET A 415 13.81 -1.94 2.02
CA MET A 415 14.93 -2.16 2.94
C MET A 415 14.98 -3.61 3.47
N LEU A 416 13.83 -4.24 3.70
CA LEU A 416 13.75 -5.62 4.18
C LEU A 416 13.94 -6.66 3.06
N GLY A 417 13.96 -6.26 1.79
CA GLY A 417 14.16 -7.15 0.65
C GLY A 417 12.88 -7.63 -0.03
N GLY A 418 11.77 -6.90 0.14
CA GLY A 418 10.48 -7.20 -0.50
C GLY A 418 9.53 -8.05 0.37
N PRO A 419 8.27 -8.23 -0.10
CA PRO A 419 7.20 -8.87 0.67
C PRO A 419 7.47 -10.33 1.02
N GLU A 420 8.20 -11.06 0.19
CA GLU A 420 8.56 -12.46 0.46
C GLU A 420 9.52 -12.59 1.63
N ILE A 421 10.58 -11.76 1.64
CA ILE A 421 11.58 -11.74 2.72
C ILE A 421 10.97 -11.18 4.00
N GLU A 422 10.17 -10.11 3.92
CA GLU A 422 9.45 -9.60 5.08
C GLU A 422 8.55 -10.68 5.69
N GLY A 423 7.80 -11.43 4.87
CA GLY A 423 6.98 -12.53 5.34
C GLY A 423 7.79 -13.61 6.08
N ILE A 424 9.02 -13.91 5.63
CA ILE A 424 9.93 -14.84 6.32
C ILE A 424 10.38 -14.25 7.67
N ILE A 425 10.76 -12.97 7.71
CA ILE A 425 11.16 -12.27 8.93
C ILE A 425 10.00 -12.29 9.95
N HIS A 426 8.80 -11.94 9.51
CA HIS A 426 7.60 -11.94 10.34
C HIS A 426 7.31 -13.32 10.94
N ARG A 427 7.30 -14.37 10.10
CA ARG A 427 7.08 -15.76 10.54
C ARG A 427 8.15 -16.27 11.50
N THR A 428 9.40 -15.87 11.30
CA THR A 428 10.52 -16.22 12.21
C THR A 428 10.38 -15.55 13.57
N ALA A 429 10.01 -14.26 13.58
CA ALA A 429 9.73 -13.52 14.80
C ALA A 429 8.52 -14.10 15.53
N ALA A 430 7.45 -14.46 14.81
CA ALA A 430 6.25 -15.10 15.35
C ALA A 430 6.57 -16.45 16.00
N THR A 431 7.38 -17.29 15.34
CA THR A 431 7.80 -18.59 15.87
C THR A 431 8.63 -18.43 17.14
N THR A 432 9.55 -17.45 17.17
CA THR A 432 10.34 -17.12 18.36
C THR A 432 9.43 -16.68 19.50
N TRP A 433 8.48 -15.78 19.20
CA TRP A 433 7.54 -15.23 20.16
C TRP A 433 6.63 -16.31 20.76
N LEU A 434 6.07 -17.18 19.92
CA LEU A 434 5.22 -18.30 20.36
C LEU A 434 6.02 -19.32 21.19
N THR A 435 7.27 -19.59 20.81
CA THR A 435 8.17 -20.45 21.59
C THR A 435 8.41 -19.86 22.98
N VAL A 436 8.68 -18.56 23.07
CA VAL A 436 8.85 -17.87 24.36
C VAL A 436 7.57 -17.99 25.20
N PHE A 437 6.39 -17.81 24.60
CA PHE A 437 5.11 -17.96 25.27
C PHE A 437 4.90 -19.38 25.83
N VAL A 438 5.11 -20.41 25.00
CA VAL A 438 4.97 -21.83 25.40
C VAL A 438 5.98 -22.21 26.49
N VAL A 439 7.24 -21.78 26.36
CA VAL A 439 8.28 -22.03 27.39
C VAL A 439 7.93 -21.35 28.70
N HIS A 440 7.50 -20.08 28.67
CA HIS A 440 7.05 -19.35 29.85
C HIS A 440 5.87 -20.06 30.53
N PHE A 441 4.86 -20.44 29.76
CA PHE A 441 3.68 -21.12 30.28
C PHE A 441 4.03 -22.50 30.89
N GLY A 442 4.87 -23.28 30.22
CA GLY A 442 5.37 -24.56 30.72
C GLY A 442 6.17 -24.40 32.03
N MET A 443 7.06 -23.40 32.10
CA MET A 443 7.81 -23.07 33.32
C MET A 443 6.88 -22.65 34.47
N ALA A 444 5.85 -21.87 34.19
CA ALA A 444 4.86 -21.44 35.18
C ALA A 444 4.07 -22.65 35.73
N ILE A 445 3.54 -23.51 34.85
CA ILE A 445 2.83 -24.73 35.23
C ILE A 445 3.73 -25.65 36.05
N PHE A 446 4.96 -25.90 35.59
CA PHE A 446 5.92 -26.73 36.31
C PHE A 446 6.18 -26.20 37.72
N ASN A 447 6.36 -24.88 37.87
CA ASN A 447 6.57 -24.25 39.18
C ASN A 447 5.34 -24.37 40.09
N ILE A 448 4.12 -24.27 39.54
CA ILE A 448 2.87 -24.48 40.29
C ILE A 448 2.75 -25.94 40.75
N ILE A 449 2.98 -26.91 39.85
CA ILE A 449 2.91 -28.34 40.16
C ILE A 449 3.95 -28.72 41.23
N LYS A 450 5.20 -28.27 41.07
CA LYS A 450 6.29 -28.52 42.02
C LYS A 450 5.95 -27.98 43.41
N ASN A 451 5.28 -26.83 43.48
CA ASN A 451 4.92 -26.17 44.73
C ASN A 451 3.44 -26.35 45.13
N ARG A 452 2.72 -27.35 44.57
CA ARG A 452 1.26 -27.48 44.69
C ARG A 452 0.70 -27.43 46.12
N LYS A 453 1.48 -27.90 47.12
CA LYS A 453 1.08 -27.88 48.54
C LYS A 453 1.22 -26.50 49.20
N LYS A 454 2.06 -25.62 48.64
CA LYS A 454 2.35 -24.27 49.14
C LYS A 454 1.75 -23.17 48.26
N PHE A 455 1.44 -23.48 47.01
CA PHE A 455 0.91 -22.52 46.05
C PHE A 455 -0.51 -22.10 46.42
N ARG A 456 -0.72 -20.79 46.50
CA ARG A 456 -2.01 -20.18 46.83
C ARG A 456 -2.55 -19.48 45.59
N TRP A 457 -3.61 -20.02 44.99
CA TRP A 457 -4.22 -19.50 43.75
C TRP A 457 -4.63 -18.03 43.82
N PHE A 458 -5.08 -17.55 44.97
CA PHE A 458 -5.41 -16.14 45.20
C PHE A 458 -4.47 -15.48 46.21
N GLY A 459 -3.28 -16.06 46.41
CA GLY A 459 -2.25 -15.55 47.30
C GLY A 459 -1.33 -14.52 46.64
N PRO A 460 -0.32 -14.04 47.38
CA PRO A 460 0.57 -12.97 46.93
C PRO A 460 1.50 -13.38 45.78
N ASP A 461 1.84 -14.66 45.64
CA ASP A 461 2.69 -15.16 44.57
C ASP A 461 1.93 -15.52 43.29
N SER A 462 0.60 -15.39 43.29
CA SER A 462 -0.25 -15.68 42.13
C SER A 462 -0.42 -14.46 41.23
N MET A 463 -0.37 -14.70 39.92
CA MET A 463 -0.74 -13.71 38.91
C MET A 463 -2.25 -13.65 38.66
N VAL A 464 -3.05 -14.54 39.27
CA VAL A 464 -4.51 -14.55 39.10
C VAL A 464 -5.12 -13.32 39.82
N PRO A 465 -5.96 -12.52 39.14
CA PRO A 465 -6.68 -11.42 39.77
C PRO A 465 -7.59 -11.92 40.91
N ASN A 466 -7.71 -11.12 41.96
CA ASN A 466 -8.52 -11.42 43.15
C ASN A 466 -9.23 -10.16 43.68
N TRP A 467 -10.03 -10.32 44.73
CA TRP A 467 -10.81 -9.21 45.31
C TRP A 467 -9.96 -8.07 45.87
N LYS A 468 -8.72 -8.34 46.33
CA LYS A 468 -7.82 -7.26 46.73
C LYS A 468 -7.43 -6.38 45.55
N ASP A 469 -7.24 -6.94 44.35
CA ASP A 469 -6.92 -6.15 43.16
C ASP A 469 -8.06 -5.16 42.83
N MET A 470 -9.31 -5.59 42.99
CA MET A 470 -10.48 -4.71 42.83
C MET A 470 -10.51 -3.60 43.90
N HIS A 471 -10.24 -3.94 45.17
CA HIS A 471 -10.14 -2.94 46.23
C HIS A 471 -8.99 -1.95 45.99
N ASP A 472 -7.85 -2.42 45.50
CA ASP A 472 -6.71 -1.59 45.16
C ASP A 472 -7.01 -0.69 43.96
N LEU A 473 -7.74 -1.17 42.95
CA LEU A 473 -8.22 -0.38 41.82
C LEU A 473 -9.15 0.76 42.28
N VAL A 474 -10.17 0.43 43.08
CA VAL A 474 -11.08 1.43 43.65
C VAL A 474 -10.32 2.43 44.53
N GLY A 475 -9.38 1.94 45.35
CA GLY A 475 -8.49 2.77 46.15
C GLY A 475 -7.64 3.71 45.30
N MET A 476 -7.17 3.24 44.14
CA MET A 476 -6.41 4.06 43.20
C MET A 476 -7.26 5.19 42.61
N PHE A 477 -8.49 4.90 42.18
CA PHE A 477 -9.40 5.94 41.70
C PHE A 477 -9.76 6.95 42.81
N ARG A 478 -9.95 6.48 44.06
CA ARG A 478 -10.11 7.39 45.20
C ARG A 478 -8.89 8.28 45.38
N TRP A 479 -7.68 7.73 45.28
CA TRP A 479 -6.45 8.52 45.35
C TRP A 479 -6.32 9.53 44.21
N PHE A 480 -6.63 9.15 42.97
CA PHE A 480 -6.63 10.07 41.81
C PHE A 480 -7.46 11.32 42.08
N PHE A 481 -8.66 11.16 42.66
CA PHE A 481 -9.56 12.26 43.02
C PHE A 481 -9.30 12.86 44.41
N GLY A 482 -8.23 12.45 45.11
CA GLY A 482 -7.87 12.97 46.44
C GLY A 482 -8.80 12.57 47.58
N ARG A 483 -9.60 11.51 47.39
CA ARG A 483 -10.57 10.95 48.36
C ARG A 483 -9.98 9.80 49.20
N GLY A 484 -8.67 9.64 49.19
CA GLY A 484 -7.94 8.58 49.91
C GLY A 484 -6.43 8.65 49.68
N GLU A 485 -5.70 7.87 50.48
CA GLU A 485 -4.26 7.67 50.29
C GLU A 485 -3.97 6.71 49.14
N ARG A 486 -2.75 6.77 48.58
CA ARG A 486 -2.30 5.83 47.56
C ARG A 486 -2.29 4.41 48.14
N PRO A 487 -2.94 3.42 47.49
CA PRO A 487 -2.93 2.04 47.97
C PRO A 487 -1.51 1.50 48.12
N SER A 488 -1.33 0.62 49.10
CA SER A 488 -0.09 -0.15 49.26
C SER A 488 -0.24 -1.51 48.58
N PHE A 489 0.69 -1.84 47.70
CA PHE A 489 0.63 -3.04 46.89
C PHE A 489 1.45 -4.18 47.50
N ASP A 490 1.03 -5.40 47.17
CA ASP A 490 1.76 -6.62 47.47
C ASP A 490 2.78 -6.90 46.35
N ARG A 491 3.19 -8.16 46.18
CA ARG A 491 4.16 -8.59 45.18
C ARG A 491 3.80 -8.13 43.78
N TRP A 492 2.53 -8.23 43.42
CA TRP A 492 2.01 -7.79 42.15
C TRP A 492 0.89 -6.78 42.39
N SER A 493 0.99 -5.62 41.75
CA SER A 493 -0.12 -4.67 41.67
C SER A 493 -1.17 -5.16 40.67
N TYR A 494 -2.39 -4.62 40.74
CA TYR A 494 -3.45 -5.01 39.82
C TYR A 494 -3.09 -4.69 38.35
N TRP A 495 -2.37 -3.60 38.08
CA TRP A 495 -1.95 -3.27 36.72
C TRP A 495 -0.79 -4.15 36.26
N GLN A 496 0.11 -4.61 37.14
CA GLN A 496 1.12 -5.60 36.76
C GLN A 496 0.49 -6.95 36.41
N LYS A 497 -0.58 -7.35 37.12
CA LYS A 497 -1.36 -8.54 36.74
C LYS A 497 -2.10 -8.32 35.43
N PHE A 498 -2.66 -7.13 35.20
CA PHE A 498 -3.27 -6.80 33.92
C PHE A 498 -2.25 -6.84 32.79
N ASP A 499 -1.11 -6.15 32.92
CA ASP A 499 0.00 -6.15 31.96
C ASP A 499 0.56 -7.57 31.71
N TYR A 500 0.38 -8.49 32.65
CA TYR A 500 0.72 -9.90 32.45
C TYR A 500 -0.37 -10.65 31.68
N TRP A 501 -1.65 -10.47 31.99
CA TRP A 501 -2.75 -11.19 31.34
C TRP A 501 -3.15 -10.62 29.99
N ALA A 502 -2.97 -9.33 29.74
CA ALA A 502 -3.31 -8.69 28.48
C ALA A 502 -2.51 -9.31 27.31
N PRO A 503 -1.18 -9.52 27.40
CA PRO A 503 -0.46 -10.27 26.39
C PRO A 503 -0.85 -11.75 26.28
N PHE A 504 -1.41 -12.38 27.32
CA PHE A 504 -1.92 -13.76 27.25
C PHE A 504 -3.23 -13.85 26.47
N TRP A 505 -4.13 -12.89 26.69
CA TRP A 505 -5.30 -12.70 25.86
C TRP A 505 -4.87 -12.46 24.41
N GLY A 506 -3.99 -11.47 24.19
CA GLY A 506 -3.46 -11.14 22.88
C GLY A 506 -2.79 -12.34 22.22
N ALA A 507 -1.98 -13.12 22.94
CA ALA A 507 -1.37 -14.36 22.46
C ALA A 507 -2.39 -15.37 21.97
N GLY A 508 -3.52 -15.51 22.67
CA GLY A 508 -4.61 -16.37 22.23
C GLY A 508 -5.21 -15.87 20.93
N VAL A 509 -5.54 -14.58 20.86
CA VAL A 509 -6.23 -13.96 19.72
C VAL A 509 -5.31 -13.86 18.49
N ILE A 510 -4.19 -13.13 18.59
CA ILE A 510 -3.23 -12.91 17.51
C ILE A 510 -2.47 -14.18 17.14
N GLY A 511 -2.21 -15.05 18.12
CA GLY A 511 -1.52 -16.32 17.89
C GLY A 511 -2.40 -17.31 17.13
N LEU A 512 -3.69 -17.47 17.48
CA LEU A 512 -4.59 -18.32 16.70
C LEU A 512 -4.81 -17.77 15.30
N SER A 513 -5.16 -16.49 15.18
CA SER A 513 -5.40 -15.88 13.86
C SER A 513 -4.14 -15.92 12.99
N GLY A 514 -2.97 -15.69 13.60
CA GLY A 514 -1.67 -15.80 12.93
C GLY A 514 -1.37 -17.21 12.46
N MET A 515 -1.63 -18.25 13.28
CA MET A 515 -1.47 -19.65 12.86
C MET A 515 -2.40 -20.03 11.71
N MET A 516 -3.64 -19.53 11.71
CA MET A 516 -4.59 -19.74 10.61
C MET A 516 -4.06 -19.16 9.30
N LEU A 517 -3.50 -17.95 9.35
CA LEU A 517 -2.92 -17.25 8.20
C LEU A 517 -1.54 -17.78 7.81
N PHE A 518 -0.79 -18.36 8.75
CA PHE A 518 0.52 -18.96 8.50
C PHE A 518 0.42 -20.20 7.62
N SER A 519 -0.64 -20.99 7.80
CA SER A 519 -0.91 -22.18 6.99
C SER A 519 -2.37 -22.13 6.48
N PRO A 520 -2.64 -21.33 5.44
CA PRO A 520 -4.00 -21.18 4.93
C PRO A 520 -4.52 -22.50 4.35
N THR A 521 -3.66 -23.28 3.69
CA THR A 521 -4.00 -24.62 3.19
C THR A 521 -4.49 -25.55 4.28
N LEU A 522 -3.72 -25.72 5.35
CA LEU A 522 -4.13 -26.57 6.47
C LEU A 522 -5.42 -26.05 7.11
N THR A 523 -5.54 -24.73 7.29
CA THR A 523 -6.74 -24.12 7.88
C THR A 523 -7.98 -24.40 7.03
N ALA A 524 -7.88 -24.27 5.72
CA ALA A 524 -8.98 -24.51 4.78
C ALA A 524 -9.39 -25.99 4.68
N THR A 525 -8.58 -26.94 5.16
CA THR A 525 -9.02 -28.35 5.29
C THR A 525 -10.02 -28.55 6.43
N ILE A 526 -10.04 -27.63 7.41
CA ILE A 526 -10.83 -27.78 8.64
C ILE A 526 -11.95 -26.72 8.72
N LEU A 527 -11.68 -25.52 8.24
CA LEU A 527 -12.55 -24.35 8.40
C LEU A 527 -12.90 -23.72 7.04
N PRO A 528 -14.07 -23.08 6.91
CA PRO A 528 -14.46 -22.38 5.69
C PRO A 528 -13.64 -21.11 5.49
N GLY A 529 -13.47 -20.69 4.25
CA GLY A 529 -12.59 -19.57 3.86
C GLY A 529 -13.00 -18.21 4.41
N SER A 530 -14.26 -18.06 4.84
CA SER A 530 -14.72 -16.86 5.56
C SER A 530 -13.94 -16.64 6.86
N VAL A 531 -13.31 -17.69 7.42
CA VAL A 531 -12.43 -17.57 8.58
C VAL A 531 -11.21 -16.72 8.27
N PHE A 532 -10.72 -16.69 7.03
CA PHE A 532 -9.56 -15.85 6.67
C PHE A 532 -9.92 -14.37 6.74
N ASN A 533 -11.13 -13.98 6.32
CA ASN A 533 -11.60 -12.61 6.51
C ASN A 533 -11.63 -12.21 8.00
N ILE A 534 -12.16 -13.09 8.86
CA ILE A 534 -12.19 -12.87 10.32
C ILE A 534 -10.77 -12.80 10.87
N ALA A 535 -9.93 -13.78 10.54
CA ALA A 535 -8.57 -13.90 11.05
C ALA A 535 -7.74 -12.68 10.68
N THR A 536 -7.82 -12.18 9.44
CA THR A 536 -7.12 -10.96 9.01
C THR A 536 -7.56 -9.74 9.82
N ILE A 537 -8.86 -9.53 10.02
CA ILE A 537 -9.38 -8.41 10.83
C ILE A 537 -8.89 -8.54 12.27
N VAL A 538 -9.13 -9.68 12.90
CA VAL A 538 -8.79 -9.92 14.31
C VAL A 538 -7.28 -9.82 14.53
N HIS A 539 -6.47 -10.34 13.61
CA HIS A 539 -5.01 -10.25 13.69
C HIS A 539 -4.52 -8.81 13.60
N ALA A 540 -5.02 -8.04 12.62
CA ALA A 540 -4.63 -6.65 12.41
C ALA A 540 -5.06 -5.75 13.58
N GLU A 541 -6.31 -5.86 14.03
CA GLU A 541 -6.87 -5.05 15.10
C GLU A 541 -6.23 -5.38 16.46
N GLU A 542 -5.99 -6.67 16.77
CA GLU A 542 -5.26 -7.07 17.98
C GLU A 542 -3.80 -6.61 17.93
N ALA A 543 -3.16 -6.65 16.76
CA ALA A 543 -1.80 -6.13 16.60
C ALA A 543 -1.74 -4.63 16.88
N LEU A 544 -2.71 -3.85 16.37
CA LEU A 544 -2.82 -2.42 16.65
C LEU A 544 -3.07 -2.16 18.14
N LEU A 545 -4.00 -2.89 18.75
CA LEU A 545 -4.29 -2.83 20.18
C LEU A 545 -3.03 -3.09 21.01
N ALA A 546 -2.35 -4.20 20.74
CA ALA A 546 -1.13 -4.61 21.45
C ALA A 546 -0.01 -3.57 21.28
N THR A 547 0.22 -3.08 20.06
CA THR A 547 1.28 -2.11 19.77
C THR A 547 1.08 -0.81 20.53
N VAL A 548 -0.10 -0.20 20.39
CA VAL A 548 -0.41 1.07 21.04
C VAL A 548 -0.44 0.90 22.56
N PHE A 549 -0.99 -0.21 23.08
CA PHE A 549 -0.97 -0.49 24.51
C PHE A 549 0.46 -0.64 25.06
N LEU A 550 1.32 -1.41 24.38
CA LEU A 550 2.69 -1.64 24.82
C LEU A 550 3.52 -0.35 24.87
N PHE A 551 3.43 0.48 23.82
CA PHE A 551 4.27 1.68 23.71
C PHE A 551 3.68 2.91 24.38
N THR A 552 2.40 2.90 24.78
CA THR A 552 1.79 3.99 25.57
C THR A 552 1.60 3.60 27.03
N VAL A 553 0.83 2.55 27.32
CA VAL A 553 0.43 2.17 28.68
C VAL A 553 1.52 1.41 29.41
N HIS A 554 2.06 0.36 28.79
CA HIS A 554 3.12 -0.44 29.43
C HIS A 554 4.41 0.38 29.61
N PHE A 555 4.84 1.11 28.58
CA PHE A 555 5.97 2.05 28.69
C PHE A 555 5.73 3.12 29.76
N PHE A 556 4.51 3.64 29.90
CA PHE A 556 4.19 4.52 31.01
C PHE A 556 4.37 3.83 32.36
N ASN A 557 3.74 2.66 32.56
CA ASN A 557 3.81 1.89 33.80
C ASN A 557 5.26 1.52 34.21
N ALA A 558 6.10 1.20 33.23
CA ALA A 558 7.47 0.75 33.47
C ALA A 558 8.51 1.90 33.51
N HIS A 559 8.36 2.92 32.66
CA HIS A 559 9.43 3.87 32.37
C HIS A 559 9.02 5.34 32.55
N PHE A 560 7.80 5.73 32.12
CA PHE A 560 7.40 7.15 32.11
C PHE A 560 6.57 7.62 33.31
N ARG A 561 6.28 6.75 34.28
CA ARG A 561 5.81 7.21 35.59
C ARG A 561 6.80 8.24 36.15
N PRO A 562 6.36 9.42 36.63
CA PRO A 562 7.25 10.46 37.16
C PRO A 562 8.25 9.96 38.21
N ASP A 563 7.88 8.94 39.01
CA ASP A 563 8.74 8.32 40.02
C ASP A 563 9.80 7.35 39.44
N LYS A 564 9.70 6.99 38.15
CA LYS A 564 10.60 6.07 37.42
C LYS A 564 11.41 6.73 36.30
N PHE A 565 11.02 7.93 35.90
CA PHE A 565 11.63 8.65 34.79
C PHE A 565 13.14 8.86 35.01
N PRO A 566 13.99 8.67 33.99
CA PRO A 566 13.67 8.40 32.58
C PRO A 566 13.33 6.94 32.24
N MET A 567 13.71 5.99 33.09
CA MET A 567 13.50 4.55 32.85
C MET A 567 13.81 3.70 34.10
N SER A 568 12.96 2.70 34.37
CA SER A 568 13.34 1.55 35.22
C SER A 568 14.24 0.55 34.49
N THR A 569 15.35 0.14 35.13
CA THR A 569 16.21 -0.95 34.65
C THR A 569 16.07 -2.24 35.43
N THR A 570 15.01 -2.39 36.25
CA THR A 570 14.81 -3.56 37.12
C THR A 570 14.71 -4.86 36.33
N ILE A 571 14.03 -4.87 35.17
CA ILE A 571 13.95 -6.07 34.33
C ILE A 571 15.28 -6.39 33.62
N PHE A 572 16.10 -5.38 33.33
CA PHE A 572 17.38 -5.60 32.66
C PHE A 572 18.49 -5.99 33.62
N THR A 573 18.47 -5.49 34.86
CA THR A 573 19.48 -5.80 35.89
C THR A 573 19.05 -6.98 36.79
N GLY A 574 17.74 -7.21 36.92
CA GLY A 574 17.12 -8.18 37.84
C GLY A 574 16.96 -7.69 39.28
N VAL A 575 17.33 -6.45 39.58
CA VAL A 575 17.40 -5.92 40.95
C VAL A 575 16.76 -4.54 41.04
N ILE A 576 16.25 -4.20 42.23
CA ILE A 576 15.61 -2.92 42.55
C ILE A 576 16.23 -2.35 43.85
N PRO A 577 16.48 -1.03 43.96
CA PRO A 577 16.89 -0.42 45.23
C PRO A 577 15.90 -0.76 46.35
N LEU A 578 16.40 -1.06 47.55
CA LEU A 578 15.54 -1.53 48.65
C LEU A 578 14.52 -0.46 49.10
N ASP A 579 14.87 0.82 49.05
CA ASP A 579 13.96 1.94 49.34
C ASP A 579 12.79 2.01 48.35
N GLU A 580 13.09 1.87 47.07
CA GLU A 580 12.11 1.84 45.99
C GLU A 580 11.19 0.62 46.12
N PHE A 581 11.76 -0.55 46.45
CA PHE A 581 10.98 -1.76 46.73
C PHE A 581 10.01 -1.57 47.91
N LYS A 582 10.43 -0.92 48.99
CA LYS A 582 9.53 -0.59 50.12
C LYS A 582 8.40 0.35 49.72
N HIS A 583 8.69 1.30 48.85
CA HIS A 583 7.71 2.27 48.39
C HIS A 583 6.64 1.60 47.50
N GLU A 584 7.05 0.77 46.54
CA GLU A 584 6.12 0.17 45.58
C GLU A 584 5.43 -1.11 46.09
N HIS A 585 6.15 -1.93 46.85
CA HIS A 585 5.73 -3.26 47.26
C HIS A 585 5.72 -3.41 48.78
N LYS A 586 5.20 -2.38 49.48
CA LYS A 586 5.21 -2.28 50.94
C LYS A 586 4.66 -3.53 51.64
N VAL A 587 3.57 -4.10 51.14
CA VAL A 587 2.94 -5.27 51.76
C VAL A 587 3.83 -6.51 51.63
N GLU A 588 4.52 -6.69 50.50
CA GLU A 588 5.49 -7.77 50.32
C GLU A 588 6.71 -7.55 51.23
N TYR A 589 7.22 -6.33 51.30
CA TYR A 589 8.35 -5.99 52.16
C TYR A 589 8.08 -6.32 53.63
N GLU A 590 6.94 -5.88 54.17
CA GLU A 590 6.59 -6.14 55.57
C GLU A 590 6.37 -7.64 55.82
N ARG A 591 5.79 -8.38 54.88
CA ARG A 591 5.65 -9.85 54.98
C ARG A 591 7.01 -10.55 55.00
N LEU A 592 7.94 -10.17 54.13
CA LEU A 592 9.28 -10.76 54.07
C LEU A 592 10.11 -10.42 55.31
N LYS A 593 9.92 -9.21 55.86
CA LYS A 593 10.54 -8.79 57.12
C LYS A 593 9.98 -9.59 58.30
N ALA A 594 8.65 -9.74 58.40
CA ALA A 594 8.00 -10.48 59.47
C ALA A 594 8.32 -11.99 59.46
N SER A 595 8.52 -12.57 58.28
CA SER A 595 8.90 -13.98 58.11
C SER A 595 10.39 -14.26 58.23
N GLY A 596 11.24 -13.22 58.31
CA GLY A 596 12.70 -13.36 58.34
C GLY A 596 13.33 -13.77 57.00
N GLU A 597 12.56 -13.76 55.89
CA GLU A 597 13.05 -14.19 54.58
C GLU A 597 13.71 -13.06 53.77
N LEU A 598 13.55 -11.80 54.19
CA LEU A 598 14.06 -10.63 53.47
C LEU A 598 15.55 -10.74 53.11
N GLU A 599 16.38 -11.19 54.05
CA GLU A 599 17.84 -11.27 53.90
C GLU A 599 18.27 -12.21 52.76
N LYS A 600 17.50 -13.26 52.49
CA LYS A 600 17.77 -14.21 51.38
C LYS A 600 17.71 -13.55 50.00
N HIS A 601 17.02 -12.42 49.90
CA HIS A 601 16.81 -11.69 48.64
C HIS A 601 17.66 -10.43 48.51
N LEU A 602 18.36 -10.03 49.58
CA LEU A 602 19.23 -8.87 49.56
C LEU A 602 20.52 -9.17 48.80
N VAL A 603 20.85 -8.31 47.86
CA VAL A 603 22.04 -8.41 47.03
C VAL A 603 22.80 -7.09 47.02
N LYS A 604 24.10 -7.19 46.70
CA LYS A 604 24.93 -6.00 46.48
C LYS A 604 24.50 -5.29 45.19
N ARG A 605 24.85 -4.00 45.12
CA ARG A 605 24.66 -3.17 43.93
C ARG A 605 25.20 -3.87 42.67
N PRO A 606 24.46 -3.82 41.53
CA PRO A 606 24.97 -4.33 40.26
C PRO A 606 26.24 -3.59 39.83
N SER A 607 27.11 -4.27 39.08
CA SER A 607 28.35 -3.67 38.60
C SER A 607 28.08 -2.47 37.68
N LYS A 608 28.99 -1.51 37.62
CA LYS A 608 28.87 -0.34 36.74
C LYS A 608 28.65 -0.76 35.27
N LEU A 609 29.31 -1.83 34.83
CA LEU A 609 29.15 -2.38 33.49
C LEU A 609 27.71 -2.87 33.23
N VAL A 610 27.14 -3.66 34.16
CA VAL A 610 25.77 -4.17 34.05
C VAL A 610 24.76 -3.03 34.07
N GLN A 611 24.97 -2.03 34.93
CA GLN A 611 24.09 -0.86 35.01
C GLN A 611 24.12 -0.05 33.70
N ASN A 612 25.31 0.27 33.20
CA ASN A 612 25.47 1.06 31.98
C ASN A 612 24.92 0.30 30.77
N GLY A 613 25.21 -1.00 30.64
CA GLY A 613 24.67 -1.84 29.57
C GLY A 613 23.14 -1.92 29.62
N SER A 614 22.56 -2.05 30.81
CA SER A 614 21.09 -2.05 31.00
C SER A 614 20.46 -0.71 30.64
N ASN A 615 21.14 0.40 30.94
CA ASN A 615 20.67 1.73 30.55
C ASN A 615 20.73 1.91 29.02
N VAL A 616 21.83 1.51 28.36
CA VAL A 616 21.96 1.61 26.90
C VAL A 616 20.89 0.76 26.21
N LEU A 617 20.77 -0.51 26.62
CA LEU A 617 19.79 -1.43 26.06
C LEU A 617 18.36 -0.91 26.24
N GLY A 618 18.00 -0.50 27.46
CA GLY A 618 16.65 -0.01 27.73
C GLY A 618 16.33 1.28 26.98
N THR A 619 17.28 2.22 26.89
CA THR A 619 17.12 3.43 26.09
C THR A 619 16.88 3.08 24.62
N PHE A 620 17.69 2.19 24.04
CA PHE A 620 17.52 1.73 22.66
C PHE A 620 16.13 1.12 22.43
N LEU A 621 15.68 0.21 23.31
CA LEU A 621 14.37 -0.43 23.19
C LEU A 621 13.21 0.57 23.32
N ILE A 622 13.32 1.56 24.21
CA ILE A 622 12.32 2.61 24.35
C ILE A 622 12.26 3.46 23.07
N PHE A 623 13.41 3.92 22.56
CA PHE A 623 13.44 4.69 21.31
C PHE A 623 12.90 3.88 20.13
N ALA A 624 13.28 2.61 20.00
CA ALA A 624 12.75 1.73 18.97
C ALA A 624 11.23 1.59 19.08
N GLY A 625 10.69 1.34 20.28
CA GLY A 625 9.25 1.26 20.51
C GLY A 625 8.51 2.56 20.19
N LEU A 626 9.05 3.72 20.58
CA LEU A 626 8.46 5.02 20.26
C LEU A 626 8.51 5.34 18.75
N THR A 627 9.58 4.95 18.05
CA THR A 627 9.65 5.05 16.60
C THR A 627 8.59 4.19 15.95
N LEU A 628 8.42 2.93 16.37
CA LEU A 628 7.38 2.04 15.87
C LEU A 628 5.97 2.61 16.13
N LEU A 629 5.71 3.12 17.33
CA LEU A 629 4.46 3.81 17.64
C LEU A 629 4.22 5.00 16.71
N THR A 630 5.25 5.80 16.44
CA THR A 630 5.15 6.95 15.54
C THR A 630 4.80 6.51 14.11
N LEU A 631 5.43 5.46 13.59
CA LEU A 631 5.11 4.90 12.27
C LEU A 631 3.66 4.41 12.20
N VAL A 632 3.20 3.70 13.23
CA VAL A 632 1.81 3.23 13.34
C VAL A 632 0.83 4.41 13.38
N LEU A 633 1.13 5.45 14.15
CA LEU A 633 0.28 6.66 14.20
C LEU A 633 0.25 7.40 12.86
N ILE A 634 1.38 7.52 12.17
CA ILE A 634 1.44 8.10 10.82
C ILE A 634 0.60 7.26 9.86
N GLY A 635 0.76 5.93 9.88
CA GLY A 635 0.01 5.02 9.02
C GLY A 635 -1.50 5.07 9.27
N TYR A 636 -1.93 5.20 10.52
CA TYR A 636 -3.34 5.31 10.89
C TYR A 636 -3.96 6.66 10.52
N LEU A 637 -3.17 7.74 10.50
CA LEU A 637 -3.63 9.10 10.17
C LEU A 637 -3.52 9.45 8.68
N SER A 638 -2.81 8.63 7.90
CA SER A 638 -2.72 8.73 6.43
C SER A 638 -3.90 8.03 5.79
#